data_AF-A0A813R4P1-F1
#
_entry.id   AF-A0A813R4P1-F1
#
_cell.length_a   1.000
_cell.length_b   1.000
_cell.length_c   1.000
_cell.angle_alpha   90.00
_cell.angle_beta   90.00
_cell.angle_gamma   90.00
#
_symmetry.space_group_name_H-M   'P 1'
#
loop_
_entity.id
_entity.type
_entity.pdbx_description
1 polymer ?
#
loop_
_entity_poly.entity_id
_entity_poly.type
_entity_poly.pdbx_seq_one_letter_code
_entity_poly.pdbx_strand_id
1 'polypeptide(L)'
;MTKIFSSFNDVNDFSSGSHHVFSHYCENDNESYSSKYLPPIQLPPSSPLSSQINSKDNEIRNGHHKIHSPIIIGKPFSALINSLIPSPQLLLHDTDEQTIYDEYGFRIDIKENEQHYEIVPCIENEQAKLRWLTHLDSTYKIDVIHLPLQEQEFVKKIDPKQIRQDTKIPLLLQQSFGIPLSIRAQIWMCLSGSVHKKHQAKMSYTDMLKQCNNDTQLYSKQIEKDLLRTLPTNACFMTMNASGISRLRRILRAIAWLFPDIGYCQGMGVICATLLLLFEEEDAFWMMCSIVEDLLPGQYYSVSLFGAQVDIRVFRYLIQQYLPNIHKLFNEHDIDLTLICFQWFLTLYSNVFHTKFIYHLWDYFFLYGSIILFQIGLIMFKQYEEILIEYNNSAQIFNFLCELPQLFEYEYGNNEQIFQNLPKLFNLTSTTIDIYRKKYLAELMSQEGFTINPKMNLLNLPKDILSRRYNQKLTSTDRSSGFFSRNKSNLISNNCQALIERNITQTEMLVNLREAILKIAKHFKDNDPEGYTQQNIDLNVDYSIESHVKDHEHYANISLQKCKRAKALLDFECQDSNELGFKKNDILKILSMSDEHCWIGELNGKHGWFPAKFVQLVDERSKLYSLAGDDSVNENISDLVRGKLATCIKSIFEHGLRKTSTVLGGICHPWLFIEEAALHAINKDFDSVYARLVLCKTYRLDDDGRILTPEELLCRCIRSINYTHNLAHAQMDVKLRSFICVGLNEQVLHLWLETLCSCTDIINKWYLPWSFLRSPCWVQIKCDLRVLQQFSFTLQQDFELPAAYRQLDVLSSVRDMLMKHHLFSWDL
;
A
#
# COMPACT_ATOMS: atom_id res chain seq x y z
N MET A 1 7.15 -47.52 2.81
CA MET A 1 6.64 -46.13 2.73
C MET A 1 6.29 -45.82 1.27
N THR A 2 5.27 -46.51 0.74
CA THR A 2 4.86 -46.42 -0.67
C THR A 2 3.41 -46.91 -0.78
N LYS A 3 2.52 -46.24 -0.03
CA LYS A 3 1.05 -46.36 -0.05
C LYS A 3 0.53 -45.31 0.93
N ILE A 4 0.10 -44.14 0.42
CA ILE A 4 -0.82 -43.10 0.95
C ILE A 4 -0.67 -41.87 0.00
N PHE A 5 -0.80 -42.07 -1.32
CA PHE A 5 -0.77 -40.96 -2.30
C PHE A 5 -1.68 -41.26 -3.51
N SER A 6 -2.81 -41.93 -3.29
CA SER A 6 -3.75 -42.26 -4.36
C SER A 6 -5.19 -42.28 -3.86
N SER A 7 -5.75 -41.10 -3.56
CA SER A 7 -7.18 -40.82 -3.59
C SER A 7 -7.38 -39.35 -3.28
N PHE A 8 -7.35 -38.48 -4.29
CA PHE A 8 -8.00 -37.15 -4.35
C PHE A 8 -7.61 -36.53 -5.71
N ASN A 9 -7.99 -37.21 -6.80
CA ASN A 9 -8.20 -36.59 -8.10
C ASN A 9 -9.71 -36.61 -8.28
N ASP A 10 -10.36 -35.48 -8.01
CA ASP A 10 -11.67 -35.07 -8.52
C ASP A 10 -12.11 -33.80 -7.76
N VAL A 11 -11.45 -32.67 -8.05
CA VAL A 11 -12.03 -31.31 -7.96
C VAL A 11 -11.27 -30.42 -8.95
N ASN A 12 -11.48 -30.64 -10.25
CA ASN A 12 -11.22 -29.64 -11.27
C ASN A 12 -12.59 -29.09 -11.67
N ASP A 13 -13.02 -28.02 -11.00
CA ASP A 13 -14.05 -27.07 -11.49
C ASP A 13 -14.18 -25.94 -10.46
N PHE A 14 -13.21 -25.02 -10.46
CA PHE A 14 -13.37 -23.67 -9.92
C PHE A 14 -12.43 -22.74 -10.69
N SER A 15 -12.81 -22.44 -11.94
CA SER A 15 -12.15 -21.44 -12.76
C SER A 15 -12.85 -20.08 -12.61
N SER A 16 -12.02 -19.04 -12.46
CA SER A 16 -12.21 -17.68 -12.95
C SER A 16 -13.47 -16.91 -12.50
N GLY A 17 -13.35 -16.13 -11.42
CA GLY A 17 -14.35 -15.10 -11.10
C GLY A 17 -13.93 -14.05 -10.08
N SER A 18 -12.98 -14.33 -9.19
CA SER A 18 -12.76 -13.51 -7.98
C SER A 18 -11.69 -12.41 -8.08
N HIS A 19 -10.89 -12.35 -9.15
CA HIS A 19 -9.78 -11.39 -9.24
C HIS A 19 -10.16 -9.98 -9.71
N HIS A 20 -11.25 -9.82 -10.47
CA HIS A 20 -11.70 -8.48 -10.94
C HIS A 20 -12.49 -7.69 -9.90
N VAL A 21 -12.89 -8.35 -8.81
CA VAL A 21 -13.77 -7.77 -7.79
C VAL A 21 -12.98 -6.82 -6.88
N PHE A 22 -11.74 -7.17 -6.49
CA PHE A 22 -11.00 -6.41 -5.47
C PHE A 22 -10.28 -5.15 -5.95
N SER A 23 -9.87 -5.05 -7.21
CA SER A 23 -9.26 -3.82 -7.74
C SER A 23 -10.29 -2.75 -8.09
N HIS A 24 -11.50 -3.15 -8.51
CA HIS A 24 -12.57 -2.21 -8.84
C HIS A 24 -13.27 -1.61 -7.61
N TYR A 25 -13.23 -2.25 -6.44
CA TYR A 25 -13.78 -1.68 -5.20
C TYR A 25 -13.01 -0.46 -4.67
N CYS A 26 -11.75 -0.26 -5.05
CA CYS A 26 -11.03 0.96 -4.70
C CYS A 26 -11.29 2.14 -5.64
N GLU A 27 -11.84 1.91 -6.84
CA GLU A 27 -12.00 2.95 -7.87
C GLU A 27 -13.46 3.32 -8.18
N ASN A 28 -14.45 2.47 -7.89
CA ASN A 28 -15.84 2.65 -8.34
C ASN A 28 -16.94 2.63 -7.24
N ASP A 29 -16.65 3.09 -6.02
CA ASP A 29 -17.71 3.34 -5.03
C ASP A 29 -18.18 4.80 -5.07
N ASN A 30 -18.90 5.16 -6.14
CA ASN A 30 -19.78 6.36 -6.14
C ASN A 30 -21.12 6.09 -5.45
N GLU A 31 -21.35 4.88 -4.94
CA GLU A 31 -22.50 4.57 -4.10
C GLU A 31 -22.08 4.53 -2.64
N SER A 32 -22.42 5.61 -1.94
CA SER A 32 -22.45 5.62 -0.49
C SER A 32 -23.37 4.48 -0.01
N TYR A 33 -22.80 3.40 0.52
CA TYR A 33 -23.43 2.69 1.62
C TYR A 33 -23.44 3.67 2.80
N SER A 34 -24.37 4.62 2.75
CA SER A 34 -24.76 5.38 3.90
C SER A 34 -25.14 4.36 4.96
N SER A 35 -24.36 4.30 6.03
CA SER A 35 -24.91 3.90 7.32
C SER A 35 -26.06 4.85 7.58
N LYS A 36 -27.25 4.53 7.06
CA LYS A 36 -28.47 5.00 7.68
C LYS A 36 -28.42 4.36 9.04
N TYR A 37 -28.08 5.18 10.04
CA TYR A 37 -28.48 4.91 11.40
C TYR A 37 -29.99 4.69 11.33
N LEU A 38 -30.41 3.43 11.28
CA LEU A 38 -31.82 3.12 11.38
C LEU A 38 -32.22 3.54 12.80
N PRO A 39 -33.31 4.31 12.97
CA PRO A 39 -33.85 4.56 14.30
C PRO A 39 -34.15 3.20 14.96
N PRO A 40 -34.23 3.14 16.30
CA PRO A 40 -34.54 1.90 17.01
C PRO A 40 -35.74 1.20 16.36
N ILE A 41 -35.50 -0.05 15.95
CA ILE A 41 -36.46 -0.90 15.23
C ILE A 41 -37.74 -0.98 16.06
N GLN A 42 -38.89 -0.73 15.42
CA GLN A 42 -40.19 -0.99 16.04
C GLN A 42 -40.31 -2.49 16.33
N LEU A 43 -40.59 -2.82 17.60
CA LEU A 43 -40.88 -4.18 18.07
C LEU A 43 -41.79 -4.92 17.08
N PRO A 44 -41.40 -6.09 16.55
CA PRO A 44 -42.35 -6.94 15.83
C PRO A 44 -43.41 -7.45 16.80
N PRO A 45 -44.68 -7.64 16.37
CA PRO A 45 -45.71 -8.22 17.21
C PRO A 45 -45.31 -9.65 17.58
N SER A 46 -45.24 -9.92 18.88
CA SER A 46 -44.97 -11.24 19.42
C SER A 46 -46.02 -12.26 18.94
N SER A 47 -45.58 -13.26 18.17
CA SER A 47 -46.37 -14.47 17.91
C SER A 47 -46.11 -15.50 19.02
N PRO A 48 -47.14 -16.23 19.51
CA PRO A 48 -47.09 -16.91 20.80
C PRO A 48 -46.84 -18.41 20.67
N LEU A 49 -45.80 -18.96 21.32
CA LEU A 49 -45.65 -20.37 21.73
C LEU A 49 -44.40 -20.43 22.64
N SER A 50 -44.34 -21.03 23.82
CA SER A 50 -45.29 -21.75 24.66
C SER A 50 -44.64 -21.98 26.05
N SER A 51 -45.37 -21.61 27.12
CA SER A 51 -45.42 -22.24 28.45
C SER A 51 -44.13 -22.66 29.18
N GLN A 52 -43.80 -21.97 30.28
CA GLN A 52 -44.00 -22.43 31.68
C GLN A 52 -43.09 -21.66 32.64
N ILE A 53 -43.68 -21.00 33.65
CA ILE A 53 -43.32 -20.97 35.10
C ILE A 53 -43.78 -19.64 35.75
N ASN A 54 -44.82 -19.78 36.59
CA ASN A 54 -45.22 -19.06 37.81
C ASN A 54 -45.03 -17.53 37.88
N SER A 55 -46.09 -16.73 37.79
CA SER A 55 -47.13 -16.44 38.81
C SER A 55 -46.64 -15.67 40.05
N LYS A 56 -46.89 -14.35 40.03
CA LYS A 56 -46.94 -13.29 41.07
C LYS A 56 -46.32 -12.04 40.41
N ASP A 57 -47.04 -10.99 40.02
CA ASP A 57 -48.08 -10.27 40.73
C ASP A 57 -49.09 -9.63 39.75
N ASN A 58 -50.36 -9.79 40.06
CA ASN A 58 -51.48 -9.10 39.43
C ASN A 58 -52.04 -8.12 40.47
N GLU A 59 -51.73 -6.84 40.32
CA GLU A 59 -52.42 -5.66 40.87
C GLU A 59 -51.57 -4.48 40.37
N ILE A 60 -51.93 -3.76 39.32
CA ILE A 60 -52.96 -2.73 39.28
C ILE A 60 -53.25 -2.45 37.79
N ARG A 61 -54.51 -2.60 37.37
CA ARG A 61 -55.02 -2.04 36.11
C ARG A 61 -55.79 -0.76 36.41
N ASN A 62 -55.56 0.21 35.54
CA ASN A 62 -56.37 1.40 35.20
C ASN A 62 -55.93 2.74 35.82
N GLY A 63 -55.33 3.57 34.97
CA GLY A 63 -55.20 5.01 35.19
C GLY A 63 -54.09 5.66 34.34
N HIS A 64 -54.46 6.14 33.15
CA HIS A 64 -53.71 7.07 32.30
C HIS A 64 -52.46 6.57 31.55
N HIS A 65 -52.47 6.79 30.23
CA HIS A 65 -51.33 6.75 29.33
C HIS A 65 -50.12 7.49 29.92
N LYS A 66 -49.14 6.76 30.45
CA LYS A 66 -47.77 7.25 30.50
C LYS A 66 -47.16 6.98 29.14
N ILE A 67 -47.11 8.03 28.32
CA ILE A 67 -46.15 8.09 27.22
C ILE A 67 -44.78 7.96 27.90
N HIS A 68 -44.15 6.79 27.79
CA HIS A 68 -42.76 6.65 28.19
C HIS A 68 -41.95 7.47 27.19
N SER A 69 -41.51 8.65 27.61
CA SER A 69 -40.49 9.45 26.93
C SER A 69 -39.32 8.54 26.51
N PRO A 70 -38.80 8.59 25.27
CA PRO A 70 -37.56 7.91 24.91
C PRO A 70 -36.45 8.22 25.93
N ILE A 71 -35.81 7.16 26.43
CA ILE A 71 -34.70 7.27 27.38
C ILE A 71 -33.39 7.29 26.59
N ILE A 72 -32.63 8.37 26.75
CA ILE A 72 -31.28 8.52 26.22
C ILE A 72 -30.31 8.14 27.34
N ILE A 73 -29.46 7.16 27.08
CA ILE A 73 -28.45 6.71 28.06
C ILE A 73 -27.18 7.52 27.83
N GLY A 74 -26.56 8.00 28.92
CA GLY A 74 -25.34 8.80 28.87
C GLY A 74 -25.61 10.29 28.68
N LYS A 75 -24.80 11.14 29.35
CA LYS A 75 -24.84 12.59 29.07
C LYS A 75 -24.12 12.84 27.73
N PRO A 76 -24.61 13.76 26.89
CA PRO A 76 -23.96 14.08 25.62
C PRO A 76 -22.47 14.35 25.79
N PHE A 77 -21.63 13.73 24.95
CA PHE A 77 -20.17 13.87 24.95
C PHE A 77 -19.45 13.43 26.25
N SER A 78 -20.15 12.83 27.22
CA SER A 78 -19.56 12.49 28.53
C SER A 78 -18.51 11.38 28.48
N ALA A 79 -18.46 10.61 27.40
CA ALA A 79 -17.46 9.58 27.18
C ALA A 79 -16.27 10.04 26.32
N LEU A 80 -16.23 11.31 25.90
CA LEU A 80 -15.16 11.87 25.09
C LEU A 80 -14.05 12.51 25.93
N ILE A 81 -12.85 12.56 25.37
CA ILE A 81 -11.77 13.39 25.90
C ILE A 81 -12.13 14.88 25.78
N ASN A 82 -11.81 15.66 26.82
CA ASN A 82 -12.14 17.09 26.88
C ASN A 82 -11.61 17.90 25.69
N SER A 83 -10.46 17.52 25.13
CA SER A 83 -9.84 18.21 23.99
C SER A 83 -10.53 17.99 22.65
N LEU A 84 -11.42 17.00 22.55
CA LEU A 84 -12.15 16.67 21.32
C LEU A 84 -13.58 17.23 21.32
N ILE A 85 -14.13 17.59 22.49
CA ILE A 85 -15.48 18.10 22.63
C ILE A 85 -15.68 19.31 21.69
N PRO A 86 -16.70 19.29 20.80
CA PRO A 86 -16.94 20.40 19.87
C PRO A 86 -17.26 21.70 20.62
N SER A 87 -16.86 22.84 20.05
CA SER A 87 -17.28 24.13 20.60
C SER A 87 -18.79 24.32 20.40
N PRO A 88 -19.50 24.96 21.34
CA PRO A 88 -20.95 25.18 21.23
C PRO A 88 -21.38 25.89 19.94
N GLN A 89 -20.50 26.74 19.39
CA GLN A 89 -20.72 27.47 18.14
C GLN A 89 -20.75 26.54 16.91
N LEU A 90 -19.96 25.46 16.91
CA LEU A 90 -19.93 24.49 15.81
C LEU A 90 -21.18 23.59 15.82
N LEU A 91 -21.80 23.39 16.99
CA LEU A 91 -23.04 22.62 17.14
C LEU A 91 -24.30 23.39 16.69
N LEU A 92 -24.23 24.72 16.61
CA LEU A 92 -25.35 25.61 16.23
C LEU A 92 -25.49 25.82 14.71
N HIS A 93 -24.52 25.36 13.92
CA HIS A 93 -24.54 25.53 12.46
C HIS A 93 -25.41 24.50 11.71
N ASP A 94 -25.87 23.45 12.39
CA ASP A 94 -26.94 22.58 11.90
C ASP A 94 -28.28 23.18 12.31
N THR A 95 -29.10 23.53 11.33
CA THR A 95 -30.25 24.43 11.40
C THR A 95 -31.49 23.93 12.17
N ASP A 96 -31.36 22.88 12.99
CA ASP A 96 -32.48 22.31 13.76
C ASP A 96 -32.21 22.42 15.27
N GLU A 97 -33.01 23.25 15.95
CA GLU A 97 -32.96 23.51 17.42
C GLU A 97 -33.18 22.25 18.30
N GLN A 98 -33.21 21.04 17.73
CA GLN A 98 -33.54 19.78 18.39
C GLN A 98 -32.50 18.65 18.21
N THR A 99 -31.31 18.92 17.69
CA THR A 99 -30.29 17.86 17.48
C THR A 99 -29.70 17.39 18.82
N ILE A 100 -29.83 16.09 19.13
CA ILE A 100 -29.30 15.47 20.35
C ILE A 100 -28.15 14.52 20.03
N TYR A 101 -27.19 14.45 20.94
CA TYR A 101 -26.02 13.59 20.84
C TYR A 101 -25.95 12.59 22.00
N ASP A 102 -25.43 11.39 21.70
CA ASP A 102 -25.12 10.37 22.71
C ASP A 102 -23.83 10.70 23.50
N GLU A 103 -23.43 9.82 24.43
CA GLU A 103 -22.22 10.01 25.23
C GLU A 103 -20.92 10.04 24.43
N TYR A 104 -20.90 9.48 23.22
CA TYR A 104 -19.76 9.48 22.31
C TYR A 104 -19.87 10.55 21.21
N GLY A 105 -20.90 11.39 21.24
CA GLY A 105 -21.11 12.48 20.30
C GLY A 105 -21.75 12.10 18.97
N PHE A 106 -22.42 10.95 18.86
CA PHE A 106 -23.21 10.58 17.69
C PHE A 106 -24.61 11.18 17.76
N ARG A 107 -25.09 11.70 16.63
CA ARG A 107 -26.45 12.24 16.50
C ARG A 107 -27.47 11.15 16.73
N ILE A 108 -28.47 11.44 17.56
CA ILE A 108 -29.63 10.60 17.83
C ILE A 108 -30.80 11.15 17.02
N ASP A 109 -31.37 10.34 16.14
CA ASP A 109 -32.55 10.71 15.37
C ASP A 109 -33.81 10.47 16.22
N ILE A 110 -34.49 11.56 16.59
CA ILE A 110 -35.75 11.53 17.33
C ILE A 110 -36.89 11.70 16.33
N LYS A 111 -37.90 10.84 16.42
CA LYS A 111 -39.07 10.92 15.54
C LYS A 111 -39.88 12.17 15.90
N GLU A 112 -40.45 12.86 14.92
CA GLU A 112 -41.18 14.14 15.07
C GLU A 112 -42.30 14.13 16.14
N ASN A 113 -42.81 12.95 16.52
CA ASN A 113 -43.85 12.77 17.54
C ASN A 113 -43.33 12.61 18.98
N GLU A 114 -42.01 12.58 19.22
CA GLU A 114 -41.38 12.35 20.53
C GLU A 114 -40.73 13.62 21.08
N GLN A 115 -41.55 14.55 21.61
CA GLN A 115 -41.06 15.85 22.11
C GLN A 115 -40.46 15.83 23.53
N HIS A 116 -40.52 14.68 24.22
CA HIS A 116 -40.01 14.53 25.58
C HIS A 116 -39.10 13.31 25.64
N TYR A 117 -37.84 13.50 26.06
CA TYR A 117 -36.85 12.45 26.27
C TYR A 117 -36.20 12.62 27.65
N GLU A 118 -35.74 11.52 28.26
CA GLU A 118 -35.08 11.53 29.56
C GLU A 118 -33.62 11.08 29.41
N ILE A 119 -32.67 11.91 29.86
CA ILE A 119 -31.23 11.57 29.83
C ILE A 119 -30.85 10.90 31.14
N VAL A 120 -30.52 9.61 31.09
CA VAL A 120 -30.03 8.84 32.24
C VAL A 120 -28.50 8.83 32.21
N PRO A 121 -27.80 9.38 33.21
CA PRO A 121 -26.33 9.37 33.23
C PRO A 121 -25.80 7.93 33.25
N CYS A 122 -24.86 7.61 32.37
CA CYS A 122 -24.11 6.35 32.48
C CYS A 122 -23.11 6.49 33.63
N ILE A 123 -23.39 5.82 34.75
CA ILE A 123 -22.50 5.82 35.92
C ILE A 123 -21.55 4.64 35.78
N GLU A 124 -20.25 4.92 35.74
CA GLU A 124 -19.20 3.91 35.78
C GLU A 124 -19.29 3.12 37.10
N ASN A 125 -19.11 1.79 37.04
CA ASN A 125 -19.11 0.98 38.25
C ASN A 125 -17.83 1.22 39.05
N GLU A 126 -17.93 2.08 40.06
CA GLU A 126 -16.82 2.47 40.94
C GLU A 126 -16.16 1.28 41.66
N GLN A 127 -16.92 0.23 41.98
CA GLN A 127 -16.34 -0.99 42.57
C GLN A 127 -15.47 -1.74 41.56
N ALA A 128 -15.94 -1.86 40.32
CA ALA A 128 -15.17 -2.49 39.25
C ALA A 128 -13.90 -1.69 38.95
N LYS A 129 -14.01 -0.36 38.86
CA LYS A 129 -12.88 0.54 38.74
C LYS A 129 -11.87 0.34 39.85
N LEU A 130 -12.29 0.40 41.12
CA LEU A 130 -11.39 0.23 42.25
C LEU A 130 -10.66 -1.11 42.22
N ARG A 131 -11.31 -2.21 41.78
CA ARG A 131 -10.64 -3.52 41.60
C ARG A 131 -9.53 -3.46 40.57
N TRP A 132 -9.78 -2.82 39.42
CA TRP A 132 -8.75 -2.59 38.41
C TRP A 132 -7.60 -1.74 38.96
N LEU A 133 -7.88 -0.59 39.58
CA LEU A 133 -6.83 0.27 40.14
C LEU A 133 -6.00 -0.47 41.19
N THR A 134 -6.65 -1.21 42.09
CA THR A 134 -5.98 -1.97 43.15
C THR A 134 -5.05 -3.05 42.59
N HIS A 135 -5.49 -3.77 41.55
CA HIS A 135 -4.65 -4.78 40.90
C HIS A 135 -3.46 -4.14 40.19
N LEU A 136 -3.71 -3.04 39.48
CA LEU A 136 -2.70 -2.27 38.76
C LEU A 136 -1.65 -1.68 39.71
N ASP A 137 -2.08 -1.11 40.83
CA ASP A 137 -1.20 -0.59 41.87
C ASP A 137 -0.39 -1.71 42.55
N SER A 138 -1.05 -2.76 43.01
CA SER A 138 -0.35 -3.86 43.71
C SER A 138 0.64 -4.62 42.83
N THR A 139 0.32 -4.84 41.56
CA THR A 139 1.12 -5.68 40.65
C THR A 139 2.17 -4.88 39.89
N TYR A 140 1.82 -3.67 39.44
CA TYR A 140 2.66 -2.85 38.58
C TYR A 140 3.10 -1.53 39.24
N LYS A 141 2.67 -1.24 40.48
CA LYS A 141 2.94 0.00 41.24
C LYS A 141 2.46 1.25 40.50
N ILE A 142 1.25 1.15 39.94
CA ILE A 142 0.57 2.23 39.24
C ILE A 142 -0.37 2.92 40.23
N ASP A 143 0.01 4.10 40.72
CA ASP A 143 -0.92 4.96 41.45
C ASP A 143 -1.88 5.64 40.46
N VAL A 144 -3.08 5.08 40.29
CA VAL A 144 -4.08 5.58 39.34
C VAL A 144 -4.91 6.73 39.92
N ILE A 145 -4.79 7.02 41.22
CA ILE A 145 -5.71 7.92 41.94
C ILE A 145 -5.40 9.41 41.66
N HIS A 146 -4.20 9.72 41.17
CA HIS A 146 -3.76 11.08 40.83
C HIS A 146 -3.08 11.17 39.46
N LEU A 147 -3.80 10.96 38.36
CA LEU A 147 -3.28 11.27 37.01
C LEU A 147 -3.96 12.50 36.39
N PRO A 148 -3.43 13.71 36.64
CA PRO A 148 -3.47 14.77 35.65
C PRO A 148 -2.71 14.33 34.40
N LEU A 149 -3.18 14.78 33.24
CA LEU A 149 -2.72 14.48 31.87
C LEU A 149 -1.24 14.81 31.53
N GLN A 150 -0.33 14.93 32.51
CA GLN A 150 1.05 15.37 32.28
C GLN A 150 2.16 14.42 32.77
N GLU A 151 1.88 13.31 33.45
CA GLU A 151 2.95 12.39 33.86
C GLU A 151 2.80 10.98 33.28
N GLN A 152 3.27 10.89 32.03
CA GLN A 152 3.63 9.66 31.32
C GLN A 152 4.76 8.85 32.03
N GLU A 153 5.13 9.14 33.27
CA GLU A 153 6.27 8.48 33.94
C GLU A 153 5.98 7.05 34.40
N PHE A 154 4.74 6.73 34.75
CA PHE A 154 4.38 5.45 35.35
C PHE A 154 4.11 4.34 34.32
N VAL A 155 3.57 4.72 33.16
CA VAL A 155 3.29 3.81 32.03
C VAL A 155 4.60 3.31 31.37
N LYS A 156 5.72 4.02 31.57
CA LYS A 156 7.07 3.71 31.02
C LYS A 156 7.67 2.37 31.47
N LYS A 157 7.19 1.78 32.58
CA LYS A 157 7.83 0.59 33.20
C LYS A 157 7.14 -0.74 32.91
N ILE A 158 6.00 -0.73 32.25
CA ILE A 158 5.21 -1.95 32.04
C ILE A 158 5.72 -2.64 30.77
N ASP A 159 6.29 -3.84 30.92
CA ASP A 159 6.59 -4.69 29.78
C ASP A 159 5.24 -5.19 29.18
N PRO A 160 4.93 -4.90 27.90
CA PRO A 160 3.72 -5.39 27.25
C PRO A 160 3.58 -6.91 27.28
N LYS A 161 4.69 -7.66 27.39
CA LYS A 161 4.64 -9.12 27.54
C LYS A 161 4.16 -9.53 28.93
N GLN A 162 4.56 -8.80 29.96
CA GLN A 162 4.19 -9.08 31.34
C GLN A 162 2.69 -8.89 31.56
N ILE A 163 2.11 -7.77 31.10
CA ILE A 163 0.67 -7.51 31.27
C ILE A 163 -0.21 -8.49 30.49
N ARG A 164 0.22 -8.92 29.28
CA ARG A 164 -0.52 -9.91 28.48
C ARG A 164 -0.44 -11.33 29.06
N GLN A 165 0.60 -11.63 29.83
CA GLN A 165 0.77 -12.93 30.51
C GLN A 165 0.13 -12.95 31.90
N ASP A 166 -0.33 -11.81 32.41
CA ASP A 166 -0.98 -11.71 33.71
C ASP A 166 -2.35 -12.36 33.67
N THR A 167 -2.44 -13.53 34.29
CA THR A 167 -3.66 -14.33 34.35
C THR A 167 -4.83 -13.60 35.02
N LYS A 168 -4.58 -12.59 35.86
CA LYS A 168 -5.64 -11.83 36.53
C LYS A 168 -6.34 -10.83 35.62
N ILE A 169 -5.69 -10.36 34.54
CA ILE A 169 -6.30 -9.39 33.60
C ILE A 169 -7.55 -9.99 32.92
N PRO A 170 -7.52 -11.21 32.35
CA PRO A 170 -8.73 -11.89 31.90
C PRO A 170 -9.83 -11.99 32.95
N LEU A 171 -9.50 -12.30 34.22
CA LEU A 171 -10.49 -12.40 35.29
C LEU A 171 -11.12 -11.04 35.61
N LEU A 172 -10.33 -9.97 35.67
CA LEU A 172 -10.82 -8.62 35.90
C LEU A 172 -11.75 -8.16 34.77
N LEU A 173 -11.39 -8.47 33.52
CA LEU A 173 -12.20 -8.17 32.36
C LEU A 173 -13.56 -8.86 32.44
N GLN A 174 -13.59 -10.13 32.85
CA GLN A 174 -14.83 -10.90 33.03
C GLN A 174 -15.67 -10.38 34.21
N GLN A 175 -15.06 -10.14 35.37
CA GLN A 175 -15.75 -9.69 36.59
C GLN A 175 -16.28 -8.26 36.52
N SER A 176 -15.67 -7.42 35.69
CA SER A 176 -16.01 -6.00 35.55
C SER A 176 -16.89 -5.71 34.35
N PHE A 177 -17.22 -6.75 33.56
CA PHE A 177 -17.90 -6.64 32.28
C PHE A 177 -17.22 -5.59 31.37
N GLY A 178 -15.90 -5.77 31.17
CA GLY A 178 -15.09 -4.87 30.36
C GLY A 178 -14.12 -4.02 31.18
N ILE A 179 -13.34 -3.20 30.48
CA ILE A 179 -12.44 -2.25 31.12
C ILE A 179 -13.24 -0.97 31.43
N PRO A 180 -13.19 -0.43 32.66
CA PRO A 180 -13.83 0.83 33.00
C PRO A 180 -13.38 1.96 32.07
N LEU A 181 -14.32 2.77 31.58
CA LEU A 181 -14.10 3.80 30.57
C LEU A 181 -12.96 4.77 30.96
N SER A 182 -12.90 5.18 32.23
CA SER A 182 -11.94 6.17 32.73
C SER A 182 -10.47 5.72 32.66
N ILE A 183 -10.22 4.41 32.62
CA ILE A 183 -8.88 3.82 32.55
C ILE A 183 -8.63 3.06 31.24
N ARG A 184 -9.65 2.95 30.37
CA ARG A 184 -9.62 2.13 29.17
C ARG A 184 -8.48 2.50 28.24
N ALA A 185 -8.30 3.80 27.98
CA ALA A 185 -7.24 4.30 27.11
C ALA A 185 -5.85 3.84 27.58
N GLN A 186 -5.55 4.00 28.87
CA GLN A 186 -4.26 3.65 29.47
C GLN A 186 -4.01 2.14 29.40
N ILE A 187 -5.03 1.32 29.67
CA ILE A 187 -4.90 -0.15 29.62
C ILE A 187 -4.72 -0.65 28.19
N TRP A 188 -5.46 -0.10 27.23
CA TRP A 188 -5.28 -0.45 25.82
C TRP A 188 -3.88 -0.10 25.31
N MET A 189 -3.31 1.04 25.70
CA MET A 189 -1.93 1.36 25.32
C MET A 189 -0.92 0.34 25.87
N CYS A 190 -1.13 -0.11 27.11
CA CYS A 190 -0.30 -1.14 27.72
C CYS A 190 -0.45 -2.50 27.02
N LEU A 191 -1.69 -2.95 26.79
CA LEU A 191 -2.00 -4.25 26.18
C LEU A 191 -1.54 -4.34 24.73
N SER A 192 -1.72 -3.27 23.95
CA SER A 192 -1.26 -3.20 22.56
C SER A 192 0.26 -3.12 22.44
N GLY A 193 0.93 -2.48 23.41
CA GLY A 193 2.36 -2.18 23.37
C GLY A 193 2.68 -0.82 22.74
N SER A 194 1.68 0.02 22.48
CA SER A 194 1.85 1.35 21.87
C SER A 194 2.71 2.28 22.72
N VAL A 195 2.62 2.18 24.05
CA VAL A 195 3.50 2.86 25.01
C VAL A 195 4.97 2.62 24.67
N HIS A 196 5.31 1.35 24.51
CA HIS A 196 6.68 0.92 24.28
C HIS A 196 7.18 1.45 22.93
N LYS A 197 6.34 1.37 21.89
CA LYS A 197 6.65 1.93 20.56
C LYS A 197 6.86 3.44 20.60
N LYS A 198 6.00 4.17 21.31
CA LYS A 198 6.12 5.62 21.50
C LYS A 198 7.46 6.00 22.13
N HIS A 199 7.88 5.29 23.18
CA HIS A 199 9.14 5.58 23.86
C HIS A 199 10.40 5.14 23.10
N GLN A 200 10.33 4.03 22.35
CA GLN A 200 11.44 3.58 21.52
C GLN A 200 11.57 4.32 20.19
N ALA A 201 10.59 5.17 19.87
CA ALA A 201 10.61 5.96 18.65
C ALA A 201 11.81 6.91 18.63
N LYS A 202 12.67 6.76 17.63
CA LYS A 202 13.82 7.66 17.41
C LYS A 202 13.40 9.05 16.95
N MET A 203 12.16 9.22 16.51
CA MET A 203 11.59 10.45 16.00
C MET A 203 10.26 10.69 16.69
N SER A 204 10.05 11.92 17.15
CA SER A 204 8.79 12.33 17.76
C SER A 204 7.67 12.42 16.72
N TYR A 205 6.42 12.27 17.15
CA TYR A 205 5.27 12.45 16.28
C TYR A 205 5.22 13.86 15.66
N THR A 206 5.60 14.90 16.43
CA THR A 206 5.63 16.28 15.93
C THR A 206 6.66 16.48 14.82
N ASP A 207 7.81 15.81 14.90
CA ASP A 207 8.81 15.84 13.83
C ASP A 207 8.37 15.06 12.59
N MET A 208 7.66 13.93 12.78
CA MET A 208 7.04 13.19 11.66
C MET A 208 6.05 14.06 10.90
N LEU A 209 5.18 14.81 11.60
CA LEU A 209 4.23 15.73 10.97
C LEU A 209 4.89 16.82 10.14
N LYS A 210 5.98 17.42 10.64
CA LYS A 210 6.75 18.43 9.90
C LYS A 210 7.31 17.86 8.59
N GLN A 211 7.80 16.63 8.62
CA GLN A 211 8.36 15.97 7.43
C GLN A 211 7.27 15.55 6.45
N CYS A 212 6.16 15.04 6.98
CA CYS A 212 4.99 14.66 6.21
C CYS A 212 4.42 15.83 5.40
N ASN A 213 4.40 17.04 5.95
CA ASN A 213 3.89 18.23 5.26
C ASN A 213 4.80 18.73 4.12
N ASN A 214 6.09 18.37 4.13
CA ASN A 214 7.04 18.74 3.09
C ASN A 214 7.08 17.74 1.93
N ASP A 215 6.50 16.54 2.13
CA ASP A 215 6.47 15.49 1.13
C ASP A 215 5.18 15.61 0.31
N THR A 216 5.26 15.60 -1.02
CA THR A 216 4.08 15.69 -1.89
C THR A 216 3.41 14.31 -1.91
N GLN A 217 2.56 14.04 -0.92
CA GLN A 217 2.03 12.68 -0.70
C GLN A 217 0.99 12.27 -1.75
N LEU A 218 1.28 11.18 -2.48
CA LEU A 218 0.37 10.46 -3.39
C LEU A 218 -1.02 10.20 -2.79
N TYR A 219 -1.10 9.91 -1.48
CA TYR A 219 -2.35 9.53 -0.79
C TYR A 219 -3.17 10.71 -0.24
N SER A 220 -2.68 11.94 -0.32
CA SER A 220 -3.36 13.10 0.28
C SER A 220 -4.79 13.29 -0.26
N LYS A 221 -5.01 13.10 -1.57
CA LYS A 221 -6.34 13.25 -2.19
C LYS A 221 -7.34 12.21 -1.68
N GLN A 222 -6.91 10.96 -1.50
CA GLN A 222 -7.77 9.88 -1.02
C GLN A 222 -8.14 10.10 0.45
N ILE A 223 -7.16 10.48 1.28
CA ILE A 223 -7.41 10.84 2.68
C ILE A 223 -8.45 11.95 2.76
N GLU A 224 -8.31 13.06 2.02
CA GLU A 224 -9.28 14.17 2.09
C GLU A 224 -10.71 13.77 1.70
N LYS A 225 -10.88 12.89 0.70
CA LYS A 225 -12.20 12.35 0.32
C LYS A 225 -12.81 11.52 1.45
N ASP A 226 -11.97 10.84 2.23
CA ASP A 226 -12.39 9.89 3.25
C ASP A 226 -12.73 10.52 4.59
N LEU A 227 -12.24 11.74 4.85
CA LEU A 227 -12.40 12.40 6.14
C LEU A 227 -13.87 12.61 6.54
N LEU A 228 -14.70 13.19 5.66
CA LEU A 228 -16.11 13.49 5.98
C LEU A 228 -17.04 12.28 5.95
N ARG A 229 -16.65 11.21 5.24
CA ARG A 229 -17.39 9.94 5.25
C ARG A 229 -17.03 9.06 6.45
N THR A 230 -16.05 9.46 7.27
CA THR A 230 -15.63 8.75 8.47
C THR A 230 -16.45 9.23 9.68
N LEU A 231 -17.26 8.34 10.25
CA LEU A 231 -18.20 8.66 11.35
C LEU A 231 -19.09 9.90 11.04
N PRO A 232 -19.85 9.88 9.93
CA PRO A 232 -20.53 11.06 9.40
C PRO A 232 -21.59 11.66 10.33
N THR A 233 -22.13 10.87 11.26
CA THR A 233 -23.12 11.33 12.26
C THR A 233 -22.50 11.77 13.58
N ASN A 234 -21.18 11.72 13.72
CA ASN A 234 -20.49 12.13 14.94
C ASN A 234 -20.10 13.61 14.89
N ALA A 235 -20.43 14.37 15.93
CA ALA A 235 -20.17 15.82 16.02
C ALA A 235 -18.68 16.20 15.87
N CYS A 236 -17.77 15.30 16.22
CA CYS A 236 -16.33 15.54 16.11
C CYS A 236 -15.80 15.33 14.68
N PHE A 237 -16.57 14.72 13.78
CA PHE A 237 -16.14 14.33 12.43
C PHE A 237 -17.10 14.73 11.29
N MET A 238 -18.32 15.15 11.59
CA MET A 238 -19.35 15.46 10.58
C MET A 238 -19.04 16.68 9.70
N THR A 239 -18.24 17.66 10.16
CA THR A 239 -17.92 18.88 9.41
C THR A 239 -16.41 19.06 9.23
N MET A 240 -15.99 19.70 8.14
CA MET A 240 -14.57 19.94 7.84
C MET A 240 -13.84 20.74 8.93
N ASN A 241 -14.59 21.57 9.66
CA ASN A 241 -14.07 22.42 10.73
C ASN A 241 -14.14 21.74 12.10
N ALA A 242 -14.67 20.52 12.20
CA ALA A 242 -14.74 19.78 13.44
C ALA A 242 -13.32 19.45 13.97
N SER A 243 -13.19 19.43 15.29
CA SER A 243 -11.93 19.20 16.00
C SER A 243 -11.25 17.89 15.56
N GLY A 244 -12.04 16.82 15.38
CA GLY A 244 -11.58 15.48 15.03
C GLY A 244 -11.06 15.35 13.61
N ILE A 245 -11.63 16.05 12.62
CA ILE A 245 -11.20 15.98 11.21
C ILE A 245 -9.74 16.38 11.05
N SER A 246 -9.32 17.47 11.71
CA SER A 246 -7.94 17.96 11.62
C SER A 246 -6.93 16.96 12.20
N ARG A 247 -7.28 16.32 13.33
CA ARG A 247 -6.48 15.31 14.03
C ARG A 247 -6.39 14.04 13.19
N LEU A 248 -7.53 13.56 12.68
CA LEU A 248 -7.63 12.37 11.84
C LEU A 248 -6.76 12.51 10.58
N ARG A 249 -6.84 13.66 9.89
CA ARG A 249 -5.99 13.97 8.73
C ARG A 249 -4.50 13.84 9.05
N ARG A 250 -4.05 14.42 10.16
CA ARG A 250 -2.64 14.39 10.57
C ARG A 250 -2.17 12.97 10.87
N ILE A 251 -2.96 12.20 11.61
CA ILE A 251 -2.65 10.80 11.93
C ILE A 251 -2.55 9.96 10.66
N LEU A 252 -3.55 10.01 9.78
CA LEU A 252 -3.57 9.19 8.56
C LEU A 252 -2.41 9.52 7.62
N ARG A 253 -2.10 10.81 7.47
CA ARG A 253 -0.94 11.25 6.68
C ARG A 253 0.38 10.79 7.31
N ALA A 254 0.50 10.86 8.63
CA ALA A 254 1.68 10.37 9.36
C ALA A 254 1.85 8.85 9.23
N ILE A 255 0.77 8.07 9.29
CA ILE A 255 0.79 6.61 9.07
C ILE A 255 1.22 6.30 7.64
N ALA A 256 0.64 6.95 6.64
CA ALA A 256 1.00 6.76 5.24
C ALA A 256 2.45 7.17 4.92
N TRP A 257 2.96 8.18 5.61
CA TRP A 257 4.37 8.58 5.52
C TRP A 257 5.29 7.58 6.21
N LEU A 258 4.91 7.12 7.40
CA LEU A 258 5.73 6.24 8.23
C LEU A 258 5.88 4.85 7.58
N PHE A 259 4.82 4.38 6.91
CA PHE A 259 4.74 3.08 6.25
C PHE A 259 4.48 3.24 4.74
N PRO A 260 5.50 3.57 3.93
CA PRO A 260 5.33 3.81 2.49
C PRO A 260 4.72 2.62 1.72
N ASP A 261 5.04 1.39 2.14
CA ASP A 261 4.53 0.16 1.52
C ASP A 261 3.03 -0.09 1.79
N ILE A 262 2.51 0.53 2.86
CA ILE A 262 1.08 0.55 3.18
C ILE A 262 0.42 1.77 2.55
N GLY A 263 1.01 2.95 2.73
CA GLY A 263 0.38 4.21 2.38
C GLY A 263 -0.91 4.41 3.18
N TYR A 264 -2.01 4.68 2.46
CA TYR A 264 -3.34 4.80 3.05
C TYR A 264 -4.27 3.72 2.47
N CYS A 265 -4.86 2.94 3.37
CA CYS A 265 -5.90 1.98 3.02
C CYS A 265 -7.27 2.49 3.47
N GLN A 266 -8.26 2.44 2.57
CA GLN A 266 -9.66 2.74 2.89
C GLN A 266 -10.13 1.81 4.03
N GLY A 267 -10.72 2.41 5.07
CA GLY A 267 -11.12 1.71 6.30
C GLY A 267 -10.24 2.08 7.51
N MET A 268 -8.97 2.45 7.29
CA MET A 268 -8.11 2.94 8.39
C MET A 268 -8.68 4.20 9.06
N GLY A 269 -9.39 5.04 8.30
CA GLY A 269 -10.02 6.26 8.80
C GLY A 269 -10.98 5.99 9.96
N VAL A 270 -11.87 4.99 9.81
CA VAL A 270 -12.88 4.65 10.83
C VAL A 270 -12.21 4.15 12.10
N ILE A 271 -11.20 3.27 11.99
CA ILE A 271 -10.43 2.80 13.15
C ILE A 271 -9.79 3.97 13.89
N CYS A 272 -9.09 4.85 13.17
CA CYS A 272 -8.44 6.03 13.75
C CYS A 272 -9.43 7.00 14.40
N ALA A 273 -10.58 7.24 13.78
CA ALA A 273 -11.61 8.13 14.32
C ALA A 273 -12.23 7.54 15.61
N THR A 274 -12.53 6.24 15.62
CA THR A 274 -13.02 5.53 16.81
C THR A 274 -12.02 5.55 17.96
N LEU A 275 -10.71 5.47 17.67
CA LEU A 275 -9.65 5.67 18.68
C LEU A 275 -9.61 7.12 19.17
N LEU A 276 -9.69 8.11 18.28
CA LEU A 276 -9.63 9.53 18.65
C LEU A 276 -10.68 9.95 19.67
N LEU A 277 -11.84 9.30 19.71
CA LEU A 277 -12.87 9.52 20.74
C LEU A 277 -12.36 9.25 22.18
N LEU A 278 -11.38 8.36 22.36
CA LEU A 278 -10.76 8.01 23.67
C LEU A 278 -9.33 8.54 23.86
N PHE A 279 -8.62 8.89 22.80
CA PHE A 279 -7.18 9.13 22.83
C PHE A 279 -6.78 10.53 22.38
N GLU A 280 -5.74 11.05 23.04
CA GLU A 280 -5.02 12.19 22.48
C GLU A 280 -4.38 11.83 21.13
N GLU A 281 -4.19 12.83 20.26
CA GLU A 281 -3.86 12.61 18.84
C GLU A 281 -2.61 11.73 18.66
N GLU A 282 -1.55 12.03 19.39
CA GLU A 282 -0.31 11.26 19.33
C GLU A 282 -0.51 9.82 19.82
N ASP A 283 -1.29 9.64 20.88
CA ASP A 283 -1.52 8.31 21.45
C ASP A 283 -2.38 7.45 20.50
N ALA A 284 -3.38 8.04 19.85
CA ALA A 284 -4.14 7.40 18.78
C ALA A 284 -3.24 6.96 17.61
N PHE A 285 -2.26 7.79 17.23
CA PHE A 285 -1.27 7.44 16.21
C PHE A 285 -0.43 6.20 16.62
N TRP A 286 0.06 6.14 17.86
CA TRP A 286 0.84 4.98 18.32
C TRP A 286 -0.01 3.72 18.52
N MET A 287 -1.28 3.88 18.90
CA MET A 287 -2.26 2.79 18.88
C MET A 287 -2.42 2.22 17.47
N MET A 288 -2.60 3.10 16.46
CA MET A 288 -2.70 2.67 15.06
C MET A 288 -1.42 1.97 14.58
N CYS A 289 -0.24 2.47 14.93
CA CYS A 289 1.03 1.78 14.64
C CYS A 289 1.05 0.36 15.22
N SER A 290 0.53 0.17 16.44
CA SER A 290 0.49 -1.14 17.10
C SER A 290 -0.52 -2.09 16.46
N ILE A 291 -1.66 -1.57 16.02
CA ILE A 291 -2.65 -2.34 15.25
C ILE A 291 -2.03 -2.87 13.95
N VAL A 292 -1.36 -1.99 13.21
CA VAL A 292 -0.77 -2.29 11.90
C VAL A 292 0.43 -3.22 12.00
N GLU A 293 1.36 -2.97 12.93
CA GLU A 293 2.61 -3.73 13.04
C GLU A 293 2.48 -5.02 13.87
N ASP A 294 1.71 -4.97 14.98
CA ASP A 294 1.78 -6.00 16.01
C ASP A 294 0.55 -6.91 16.08
N LEU A 295 -0.66 -6.36 15.92
CA LEU A 295 -1.91 -7.11 16.19
C LEU A 295 -2.46 -7.84 14.96
N LEU A 296 -2.24 -7.29 13.77
CA LEU A 296 -2.68 -7.85 12.49
C LEU A 296 -1.52 -8.53 11.76
N PRO A 297 -1.80 -9.46 10.82
CA PRO A 297 -0.75 -10.08 10.03
C PRO A 297 -0.12 -9.07 9.05
N GLY A 298 1.08 -9.37 8.55
CA GLY A 298 1.77 -8.51 7.59
C GLY A 298 0.94 -8.27 6.33
N GLN A 299 1.17 -7.13 5.67
CA GLN A 299 0.51 -6.73 4.42
C GLN A 299 -1.03 -6.62 4.49
N TYR A 300 -1.62 -6.53 5.69
CA TYR A 300 -3.07 -6.42 5.88
C TYR A 300 -3.68 -5.19 5.22
N TYR A 301 -2.99 -4.04 5.32
CA TYR A 301 -3.39 -2.76 4.72
C TYR A 301 -2.50 -2.34 3.54
N SER A 302 -1.68 -3.25 3.03
CA SER A 302 -0.86 -2.96 1.84
C SER A 302 -1.72 -2.83 0.59
N VAL A 303 -1.15 -2.35 -0.52
CA VAL A 303 -1.86 -2.24 -1.80
C VAL A 303 -2.44 -3.59 -2.28
N SER A 304 -1.79 -4.72 -1.97
CA SER A 304 -2.29 -6.05 -2.33
C SER A 304 -3.34 -6.60 -1.36
N LEU A 305 -3.44 -6.04 -0.14
CA LEU A 305 -4.33 -6.50 0.92
C LEU A 305 -4.21 -7.99 1.25
N PHE A 306 -3.06 -8.62 0.99
CA PHE A 306 -2.91 -10.07 1.15
C PHE A 306 -3.22 -10.55 2.56
N GLY A 307 -2.81 -9.80 3.59
CA GLY A 307 -3.12 -10.16 4.97
C GLY A 307 -4.62 -10.25 5.23
N ALA A 308 -5.40 -9.28 4.74
CA ALA A 308 -6.86 -9.27 4.89
C ALA A 308 -7.53 -10.36 4.05
N GLN A 309 -7.07 -10.57 2.81
CA GLN A 309 -7.56 -11.63 1.93
C GLN A 309 -7.33 -13.04 2.50
N VAL A 310 -6.18 -13.26 3.14
CA VAL A 310 -5.88 -14.51 3.84
C VAL A 310 -6.87 -14.70 4.99
N ASP A 311 -7.08 -13.67 5.82
CA ASP A 311 -8.00 -13.77 6.95
C ASP A 311 -9.43 -14.06 6.53
N ILE A 312 -9.92 -13.52 5.40
CA ILE A 312 -11.23 -13.91 4.88
C ILE A 312 -11.27 -15.37 4.41
N ARG A 313 -10.22 -15.88 3.76
CA ARG A 313 -10.16 -17.31 3.39
C ARG A 313 -10.13 -18.22 4.61
N VAL A 314 -9.37 -17.84 5.64
CA VAL A 314 -9.37 -18.54 6.94
C VAL A 314 -10.76 -18.51 7.53
N PHE A 315 -11.44 -17.37 7.56
CA PHE A 315 -12.78 -17.25 8.12
C PHE A 315 -13.81 -18.12 7.39
N ARG A 316 -13.80 -18.13 6.04
CA ARG A 316 -14.63 -19.03 5.24
C ARG A 316 -14.39 -20.50 5.59
N TYR A 317 -13.13 -20.89 5.75
CA TYR A 317 -12.79 -22.24 6.19
C TYR A 317 -13.31 -22.54 7.60
N LEU A 318 -13.21 -21.60 8.55
CA LEU A 318 -13.77 -21.78 9.89
C LEU A 318 -15.29 -21.95 9.85
N ILE A 319 -16.02 -21.19 9.02
CA ILE A 319 -17.46 -21.38 8.84
C ILE A 319 -17.74 -22.80 8.32
N GLN A 320 -16.98 -23.30 7.35
CA GLN A 320 -17.12 -24.67 6.86
C GLN A 320 -16.93 -25.71 7.98
N GLN A 321 -15.96 -25.50 8.87
CA GLN A 321 -15.65 -26.47 9.94
C GLN A 321 -16.65 -26.42 11.10
N TYR A 322 -17.07 -25.23 11.53
CA TYR A 322 -17.85 -25.04 12.75
C TYR A 322 -19.34 -24.80 12.50
N LEU A 323 -19.71 -24.35 11.30
CA LEU A 323 -21.08 -23.99 10.88
C LEU A 323 -21.39 -24.60 9.48
N PRO A 324 -21.34 -25.94 9.33
CA PRO A 324 -21.43 -26.59 8.02
C PRO A 324 -22.77 -26.35 7.32
N ASN A 325 -23.86 -26.17 8.06
CA ASN A 325 -25.18 -25.88 7.46
C ASN A 325 -25.21 -24.49 6.83
N ILE A 326 -24.64 -23.50 7.50
CA ILE A 326 -24.48 -22.14 6.99
C ILE A 326 -23.57 -22.14 5.76
N HIS A 327 -22.45 -22.87 5.80
CA HIS A 327 -21.59 -23.02 4.63
C HIS A 327 -22.33 -23.64 3.43
N LYS A 328 -23.14 -24.68 3.68
CA LYS A 328 -23.96 -25.32 2.66
C LYS A 328 -24.97 -24.34 2.06
N LEU A 329 -25.70 -23.61 2.90
CA LEU A 329 -26.66 -22.58 2.46
C LEU A 329 -25.99 -21.55 1.53
N PHE A 330 -24.80 -21.05 1.92
CA PHE A 330 -24.09 -20.08 1.09
C PHE A 330 -23.63 -20.66 -0.24
N ASN A 331 -23.20 -21.92 -0.29
CA ASN A 331 -22.84 -22.57 -1.55
C ASN A 331 -24.07 -22.86 -2.43
N GLU A 332 -25.21 -23.23 -1.85
CA GLU A 332 -26.45 -23.50 -2.60
C GLU A 332 -27.05 -22.24 -3.21
N HIS A 333 -26.83 -21.08 -2.59
CA HIS A 333 -27.33 -19.78 -3.04
C HIS A 333 -26.27 -18.87 -3.69
N ASP A 334 -25.08 -19.41 -3.99
CA ASP A 334 -23.93 -18.70 -4.58
C ASP A 334 -23.57 -17.38 -3.84
N ILE A 335 -23.64 -17.39 -2.50
CA ILE A 335 -23.33 -16.23 -1.66
C ILE A 335 -21.81 -16.12 -1.44
N ASP A 336 -21.19 -15.08 -2.01
CA ASP A 336 -19.81 -14.74 -1.70
C ASP A 336 -19.70 -13.88 -0.43
N LEU A 337 -19.41 -14.55 0.69
CA LEU A 337 -19.14 -13.92 1.99
C LEU A 337 -18.04 -12.86 1.95
N THR A 338 -17.14 -12.90 0.97
CA THR A 338 -16.05 -11.93 0.88
C THR A 338 -16.59 -10.51 0.72
N LEU A 339 -17.72 -10.33 0.02
CA LEU A 339 -18.33 -9.01 -0.18
C LEU A 339 -18.75 -8.33 1.13
N ILE A 340 -19.19 -9.12 2.10
CA ILE A 340 -19.75 -8.60 3.37
C ILE A 340 -18.68 -8.60 4.46
N CYS A 341 -18.05 -9.75 4.67
CA CYS A 341 -17.14 -9.94 5.80
C CYS A 341 -15.79 -9.23 5.60
N PHE A 342 -15.38 -8.92 4.36
CA PHE A 342 -14.12 -8.20 4.12
C PHE A 342 -14.08 -6.87 4.86
N GLN A 343 -15.16 -6.08 4.80
CA GLN A 343 -15.22 -4.79 5.49
C GLN A 343 -15.23 -4.93 7.02
N TRP A 344 -15.82 -6.00 7.56
CA TRP A 344 -15.81 -6.29 9.00
C TRP A 344 -14.38 -6.46 9.50
N PHE A 345 -13.59 -7.29 8.81
CA PHE A 345 -12.20 -7.56 9.16
C PHE A 345 -11.28 -6.36 8.87
N LEU A 346 -11.50 -5.66 7.75
CA LEU A 346 -10.69 -4.50 7.36
C LEU A 346 -10.83 -3.33 8.33
N THR A 347 -12.01 -3.15 8.93
CA THR A 347 -12.28 -2.05 9.88
C THR A 347 -12.26 -2.50 11.34
N LEU A 348 -11.86 -3.74 11.64
CA LEU A 348 -11.94 -4.30 13.01
C LEU A 348 -13.35 -4.15 13.62
N TYR A 349 -14.35 -4.32 12.78
CA TYR A 349 -15.79 -4.13 13.00
C TYR A 349 -16.25 -2.70 13.30
N SER A 350 -15.36 -1.70 13.39
CA SER A 350 -15.75 -0.34 13.81
C SER A 350 -16.71 0.38 12.85
N ASN A 351 -16.87 -0.12 11.62
CA ASN A 351 -17.84 0.39 10.66
C ASN A 351 -19.23 -0.25 10.78
N VAL A 352 -19.39 -1.34 11.56
CA VAL A 352 -20.65 -2.10 11.61
C VAL A 352 -21.30 -2.18 13.00
N PHE A 353 -20.55 -2.01 14.08
CA PHE A 353 -21.12 -1.90 15.44
C PHE A 353 -20.95 -0.49 16.01
N HIS A 354 -21.80 -0.14 16.98
CA HIS A 354 -21.70 1.14 17.67
C HIS A 354 -20.52 1.19 18.64
N THR A 355 -20.07 2.40 18.95
CA THR A 355 -18.86 2.68 19.73
C THR A 355 -18.82 1.94 21.08
N LYS A 356 -19.95 1.86 21.78
CA LYS A 356 -20.05 1.15 23.06
C LYS A 356 -19.69 -0.33 22.92
N PHE A 357 -20.27 -1.02 21.93
CA PHE A 357 -19.99 -2.42 21.66
C PHE A 357 -18.57 -2.61 21.14
N ILE A 358 -18.11 -1.73 20.24
CA ILE A 358 -16.73 -1.77 19.72
C ILE A 358 -15.70 -1.66 20.82
N TYR A 359 -15.89 -0.79 21.80
CA TYR A 359 -14.96 -0.68 22.93
C TYR A 359 -14.92 -1.96 23.75
N HIS A 360 -16.08 -2.58 23.98
CA HIS A 360 -16.10 -3.85 24.69
C HIS A 360 -15.42 -4.96 23.87
N LEU A 361 -15.69 -5.07 22.56
CA LEU A 361 -15.02 -5.99 21.65
C LEU A 361 -13.49 -5.75 21.61
N TRP A 362 -13.08 -4.48 21.59
CA TRP A 362 -11.68 -4.10 21.51
C TRP A 362 -10.91 -4.35 22.81
N ASP A 363 -11.57 -4.34 23.98
CA ASP A 363 -10.96 -4.81 25.23
C ASP A 363 -10.40 -6.24 25.06
N TYR A 364 -11.16 -7.13 24.41
CA TYR A 364 -10.73 -8.49 24.10
C TYR A 364 -9.70 -8.52 22.96
N PHE A 365 -9.89 -7.74 21.90
CA PHE A 365 -8.94 -7.68 20.78
C PHE A 365 -7.53 -7.25 21.22
N PHE A 366 -7.39 -6.23 22.08
CA PHE A 366 -6.08 -5.80 22.56
C PHE A 366 -5.44 -6.79 23.53
N LEU A 367 -6.23 -7.62 24.20
CA LEU A 367 -5.74 -8.65 25.11
C LEU A 367 -5.34 -9.96 24.39
N TYR A 368 -6.20 -10.47 23.51
CA TYR A 368 -6.05 -11.78 22.86
C TYR A 368 -5.57 -11.71 21.40
N GLY A 369 -5.59 -10.53 20.78
CA GLY A 369 -5.17 -10.29 19.40
C GLY A 369 -6.28 -10.52 18.36
N SER A 370 -5.86 -10.65 17.09
CA SER A 370 -6.77 -10.74 15.94
C SER A 370 -7.66 -12.00 15.88
N ILE A 371 -7.41 -13.02 16.72
CA ILE A 371 -8.30 -14.17 16.87
C ILE A 371 -9.74 -13.77 17.23
N ILE A 372 -9.89 -12.71 18.01
CA ILE A 372 -11.19 -12.19 18.45
C ILE A 372 -12.08 -11.81 17.26
N LEU A 373 -11.48 -11.33 16.16
CA LEU A 373 -12.20 -10.94 14.94
C LEU A 373 -12.89 -12.14 14.27
N PHE A 374 -12.27 -13.33 14.35
CA PHE A 374 -12.86 -14.58 13.86
C PHE A 374 -13.94 -15.09 14.80
N GLN A 375 -13.69 -15.05 16.11
CA GLN A 375 -14.63 -15.55 17.11
C GLN A 375 -15.93 -14.73 17.12
N ILE A 376 -15.85 -13.40 17.01
CA ILE A 376 -17.03 -12.54 16.92
C ILE A 376 -17.82 -12.79 15.63
N GLY A 377 -17.14 -12.97 14.49
CA GLY A 377 -17.79 -13.32 13.24
C GLY A 377 -18.53 -14.67 13.31
N LEU A 378 -17.88 -15.70 13.87
CA LEU A 378 -18.47 -17.03 13.98
C LEU A 378 -19.66 -17.07 14.95
N ILE A 379 -19.60 -16.38 16.09
CA ILE A 379 -20.72 -16.38 17.04
C ILE A 379 -21.94 -15.65 16.48
N MET A 380 -21.75 -14.58 15.69
CA MET A 380 -22.86 -13.95 14.98
C MET A 380 -23.58 -14.94 14.07
N PHE A 381 -22.86 -15.66 13.21
CA PHE A 381 -23.47 -16.67 12.35
C PHE A 381 -24.09 -17.82 13.15
N LYS A 382 -23.45 -18.25 14.24
CA LYS A 382 -23.94 -19.35 15.07
C LYS A 382 -25.29 -19.01 15.71
N GLN A 383 -25.44 -17.78 16.19
CA GLN A 383 -26.63 -17.34 16.92
C GLN A 383 -27.86 -17.23 16.01
N TYR A 384 -27.65 -16.90 14.74
CA TYR A 384 -28.70 -16.76 13.74
C TYR A 384 -28.73 -17.93 12.73
N GLU A 385 -28.09 -19.07 13.05
CA GLU A 385 -27.99 -20.21 12.14
C GLU A 385 -29.37 -20.77 11.75
N GLU A 386 -30.27 -20.93 12.73
CA GLU A 386 -31.63 -21.46 12.49
C GLU A 386 -32.45 -20.54 11.57
N ILE A 387 -32.38 -19.23 11.81
CA ILE A 387 -33.09 -18.22 11.00
C ILE A 387 -32.52 -18.16 9.58
N LEU A 388 -31.19 -18.20 9.45
CA LEU A 388 -30.52 -18.13 8.15
C LEU A 388 -30.91 -19.30 7.22
N ILE A 389 -31.03 -20.51 7.78
CA ILE A 389 -31.34 -21.73 7.01
C ILE A 389 -32.78 -21.71 6.45
N GLU A 390 -33.69 -20.93 7.03
CA GLU A 390 -35.07 -20.82 6.54
C GLU A 390 -35.20 -19.95 5.28
N TYR A 391 -34.19 -19.15 4.95
CA TYR A 391 -34.23 -18.32 3.75
C TYR A 391 -34.02 -19.14 2.48
N ASN A 392 -34.87 -18.87 1.48
CA ASN A 392 -34.93 -19.66 0.24
C ASN A 392 -34.38 -18.92 -0.98
N ASN A 393 -33.91 -17.69 -0.83
CA ASN A 393 -33.32 -16.93 -1.93
C ASN A 393 -32.13 -16.08 -1.50
N SER A 394 -31.22 -15.85 -2.44
CA SER A 394 -29.96 -15.16 -2.21
C SER A 394 -30.13 -13.71 -1.74
N ALA A 395 -31.19 -13.01 -2.18
CA ALA A 395 -31.45 -11.62 -1.81
C ALA A 395 -31.85 -11.46 -0.34
N GLN A 396 -32.71 -12.35 0.17
CA GLN A 396 -33.09 -12.38 1.59
C GLN A 396 -31.88 -12.64 2.48
N ILE A 397 -31.06 -13.62 2.10
CA ILE A 397 -29.82 -13.94 2.81
C ILE A 397 -28.91 -12.71 2.80
N PHE A 398 -28.62 -12.13 1.64
CA PHE A 398 -27.74 -10.97 1.53
C PHE A 398 -28.22 -9.78 2.37
N ASN A 399 -29.51 -9.42 2.31
CA ASN A 399 -30.08 -8.35 3.11
C ASN A 399 -29.95 -8.61 4.61
N PHE A 400 -30.25 -9.84 5.05
CA PHE A 400 -30.08 -10.22 6.44
C PHE A 400 -28.62 -10.15 6.89
N LEU A 401 -27.66 -10.58 6.05
CA LEU A 401 -26.24 -10.50 6.35
C LEU A 401 -25.72 -9.06 6.49
N CYS A 402 -26.30 -8.11 5.75
CA CYS A 402 -26.01 -6.68 5.90
C CYS A 402 -26.50 -6.13 7.24
N GLU A 403 -27.63 -6.62 7.77
CA GLU A 403 -28.22 -6.20 9.05
C GLU A 403 -27.68 -6.99 10.26
N LEU A 404 -27.07 -8.16 10.02
CA LEU A 404 -26.65 -9.12 11.03
C LEU A 404 -25.83 -8.49 12.19
N PRO A 405 -24.82 -7.63 11.95
CA PRO A 405 -24.09 -7.01 13.05
C PRO A 405 -24.98 -6.16 13.97
N GLN A 406 -25.89 -5.37 13.40
CA GLN A 406 -26.77 -4.49 14.19
C GLN A 406 -27.79 -5.30 14.99
N LEU A 407 -28.35 -6.36 14.40
CA LEU A 407 -29.23 -7.29 15.12
C LEU A 407 -28.49 -7.99 16.26
N PHE A 408 -27.27 -8.46 16.01
CA PHE A 408 -26.45 -9.10 17.04
C PHE A 408 -26.12 -8.14 18.19
N GLU A 409 -25.74 -6.89 17.89
CA GLU A 409 -25.48 -5.88 18.90
C GLU A 409 -26.73 -5.57 19.74
N TYR A 410 -27.89 -5.45 19.09
CA TYR A 410 -29.15 -5.17 19.78
C TYR A 410 -29.53 -6.28 20.77
N GLU A 411 -29.48 -7.54 20.35
CA GLU A 411 -29.88 -8.68 21.19
C GLU A 411 -28.82 -9.05 22.25
N TYR A 412 -27.53 -8.99 21.88
CA TYR A 412 -26.44 -9.58 22.65
C TYR A 412 -25.42 -8.56 23.17
N GLY A 413 -25.55 -7.28 22.84
CA GLY A 413 -24.58 -6.24 23.21
C GLY A 413 -24.40 -6.04 24.72
N ASN A 414 -25.41 -6.37 25.52
CA ASN A 414 -25.34 -6.35 26.99
C ASN A 414 -25.22 -7.75 27.61
N ASN A 415 -25.03 -8.80 26.82
CA ASN A 415 -24.95 -10.17 27.33
C ASN A 415 -23.52 -10.50 27.78
N GLU A 416 -23.28 -10.39 29.10
CA GLU A 416 -21.97 -10.64 29.71
C GLU A 416 -21.42 -12.04 29.40
N GLN A 417 -22.29 -13.04 29.31
CA GLN A 417 -21.86 -14.43 29.12
C GLN A 417 -21.24 -14.65 27.74
N ILE A 418 -21.72 -13.96 26.71
CA ILE A 418 -21.17 -14.08 25.35
C ILE A 418 -19.74 -13.58 25.32
N PHE A 419 -19.48 -12.39 25.87
CA PHE A 419 -18.15 -11.81 25.92
C PHE A 419 -17.20 -12.58 26.84
N GLN A 420 -17.68 -13.05 28.01
CA GLN A 420 -16.88 -13.87 28.91
C GLN A 420 -16.43 -15.20 28.27
N ASN A 421 -17.29 -15.78 27.43
CA ASN A 421 -17.00 -17.03 26.72
C ASN A 421 -16.27 -16.81 25.38
N LEU A 422 -16.31 -15.61 24.81
CA LEU A 422 -15.76 -15.26 23.50
C LEU A 422 -14.34 -15.84 23.27
N PRO A 423 -13.36 -15.67 24.19
CA PRO A 423 -12.01 -16.19 23.98
C PRO A 423 -11.92 -17.72 23.91
N LYS A 424 -12.91 -18.44 24.46
CA LYS A 424 -12.96 -19.91 24.51
C LYS A 424 -13.79 -20.51 23.37
N LEU A 425 -14.52 -19.69 22.60
CA LEU A 425 -15.42 -20.19 21.57
C LEU A 425 -14.66 -20.97 20.49
N PHE A 426 -15.32 -22.05 20.03
CA PHE A 426 -14.85 -22.92 18.94
C PHE A 426 -13.50 -23.62 19.21
N ASN A 427 -12.99 -23.58 20.45
CA ASN A 427 -11.65 -24.08 20.83
C ASN A 427 -10.53 -23.50 19.92
N LEU A 428 -10.73 -22.29 19.41
CA LEU A 428 -9.77 -21.64 18.53
C LEU A 428 -8.59 -21.09 19.35
N THR A 429 -7.38 -21.30 18.83
CA THR A 429 -6.15 -20.73 19.40
C THR A 429 -5.45 -19.88 18.37
N SER A 430 -4.66 -18.90 18.83
CA SER A 430 -3.87 -18.04 17.94
C SER A 430 -2.95 -18.87 17.03
N THR A 431 -2.37 -19.93 17.58
CA THR A 431 -1.55 -20.90 16.83
C THR A 431 -2.32 -21.60 15.71
N THR A 432 -3.59 -21.93 15.92
CA THR A 432 -4.44 -22.58 14.92
C THR A 432 -4.76 -21.63 13.76
N ILE A 433 -5.11 -20.37 14.09
CA ILE A 433 -5.33 -19.32 13.09
C ILE A 433 -4.05 -19.09 12.27
N ASP A 434 -2.89 -19.01 12.91
CA ASP A 434 -1.62 -18.82 12.21
C ASP A 434 -1.25 -19.98 11.29
N ILE A 435 -1.60 -21.22 11.64
CA ILE A 435 -1.43 -22.39 10.74
C ILE A 435 -2.30 -22.22 9.49
N TYR A 436 -3.57 -21.83 9.64
CA TYR A 436 -4.45 -21.62 8.48
C TYR A 436 -4.03 -20.42 7.64
N ARG A 437 -3.59 -19.32 8.27
CA ARG A 437 -3.04 -18.16 7.56
C ARG A 437 -1.88 -18.57 6.65
N LYS A 438 -0.95 -19.39 7.14
CA LYS A 438 0.18 -19.90 6.34
C LYS A 438 -0.27 -20.74 5.15
N LYS A 439 -1.23 -21.63 5.37
CA LYS A 439 -1.80 -22.49 4.31
C LYS A 439 -2.40 -21.64 3.19
N TYR A 440 -3.32 -20.72 3.53
CA TYR A 440 -4.04 -19.92 2.54
C TYR A 440 -3.19 -18.83 1.92
N LEU A 441 -2.17 -18.34 2.62
CA LEU A 441 -1.15 -17.47 2.03
C LEU A 441 -0.35 -18.21 0.95
N ALA A 442 0.12 -19.43 1.23
CA ALA A 442 0.86 -20.22 0.25
C ALA A 442 0.02 -20.52 -1.00
N GLU A 443 -1.27 -20.83 -0.81
CA GLU A 443 -2.22 -21.02 -1.90
C GLU A 443 -2.36 -19.75 -2.76
N LEU A 444 -2.59 -18.60 -2.12
CA LEU A 444 -2.65 -17.29 -2.78
C LEU A 444 -1.38 -16.97 -3.58
N MET A 445 -0.20 -17.15 -2.97
CA MET A 445 1.07 -16.87 -3.63
C MET A 445 1.30 -17.81 -4.83
N SER A 446 0.87 -19.07 -4.74
CA SER A 446 0.97 -20.01 -5.87
C SER A 446 0.06 -19.64 -7.05
N GLN A 447 -1.14 -19.13 -6.77
CA GLN A 447 -2.10 -18.68 -7.80
C GLN A 447 -1.57 -17.45 -8.57
N GLU A 448 -0.76 -16.61 -7.93
CA GLU A 448 -0.13 -15.45 -8.57
C GLU A 448 1.21 -15.77 -9.27
N GLY A 449 1.63 -17.04 -9.32
CA GLY A 449 2.83 -17.46 -10.04
C GLY A 449 4.15 -17.29 -9.27
N PHE A 450 4.12 -17.11 -7.94
CA PHE A 450 5.33 -17.10 -7.12
C PHE A 450 5.85 -18.51 -6.84
N THR A 451 7.11 -18.80 -7.16
CA THR A 451 7.77 -20.07 -6.79
C THR A 451 8.09 -20.12 -5.29
N ILE A 452 7.43 -21.03 -4.56
CA ILE A 452 7.63 -21.24 -3.12
C ILE A 452 8.88 -22.09 -2.87
N ASN A 453 9.88 -21.53 -2.19
CA ASN A 453 11.01 -22.31 -1.70
C ASN A 453 10.59 -23.10 -0.45
N PRO A 454 10.64 -24.46 -0.44
CA PRO A 454 10.16 -25.28 0.68
C PRO A 454 10.96 -25.15 1.97
N LYS A 455 12.08 -24.41 1.97
CA LYS A 455 12.89 -24.08 3.17
C LYS A 455 12.64 -22.68 3.72
N MET A 456 11.73 -21.91 3.13
CA MET A 456 11.39 -20.58 3.63
C MET A 456 10.59 -20.73 4.93
N ASN A 457 11.10 -20.19 6.04
CA ASN A 457 10.38 -20.15 7.30
C ASN A 457 9.14 -19.25 7.14
N LEU A 458 8.01 -19.86 6.77
CA LEU A 458 6.68 -19.25 6.63
C LEU A 458 6.06 -18.86 7.99
N LEU A 459 6.86 -18.49 8.99
CA LEU A 459 6.41 -18.26 10.37
C LEU A 459 5.80 -16.86 10.54
N ASN A 460 4.66 -16.64 9.87
CA ASN A 460 4.05 -15.35 9.55
C ASN A 460 4.56 -14.90 8.17
N LEU A 461 3.76 -14.17 7.36
CA LEU A 461 4.41 -13.21 6.46
C LEU A 461 5.48 -12.51 7.30
N PRO A 462 6.71 -12.31 6.83
CA PRO A 462 7.68 -11.56 7.60
C PRO A 462 6.98 -10.29 8.09
N LYS A 463 6.82 -10.16 9.40
CA LYS A 463 6.61 -8.86 10.02
C LYS A 463 7.84 -7.97 9.79
N ASP A 464 8.92 -8.55 9.28
CA ASP A 464 10.06 -7.84 8.76
C ASP A 464 9.68 -7.13 7.45
N ILE A 465 9.89 -5.81 7.53
CA ILE A 465 9.83 -4.80 6.49
C ILE A 465 8.43 -4.28 6.15
N LEU A 466 7.79 -3.66 7.15
CA LEU A 466 7.34 -2.30 6.84
C LEU A 466 8.58 -1.43 6.80
N SER A 467 8.86 -0.81 5.65
CA SER A 467 9.96 0.15 5.51
C SER A 467 9.68 1.39 6.35
N ARG A 468 9.84 1.27 7.67
CA ARG A 468 9.64 2.40 8.56
C ARG A 468 10.67 3.46 8.19
N ARG A 469 10.22 4.65 7.80
CA ARG A 469 11.12 5.77 7.53
C ARG A 469 11.90 6.10 8.81
N TYR A 470 13.13 5.59 8.91
CA TYR A 470 14.08 5.96 9.95
C TYR A 470 15.02 7.03 9.41
N ASN A 471 14.92 8.26 9.93
CA ASN A 471 15.97 9.24 9.66
C ASN A 471 17.25 8.89 10.42
N GLN A 472 18.34 8.72 9.69
CA GLN A 472 19.71 8.63 10.22
C GLN A 472 20.27 10.00 10.69
N LYS A 473 19.43 11.00 11.01
CA LYS A 473 19.86 12.39 11.25
C LYS A 473 19.99 12.82 12.72
N LEU A 474 19.92 11.90 13.69
CA LEU A 474 20.05 12.25 15.13
C LEU A 474 21.05 11.38 15.92
N THR A 475 22.21 11.06 15.31
CA THR A 475 23.41 10.63 16.08
C THR A 475 24.69 11.15 15.41
N SER A 476 24.79 12.47 15.21
CA SER A 476 26.04 13.13 14.79
C SER A 476 26.82 13.76 15.94
N THR A 477 26.52 13.40 17.20
CA THR A 477 27.23 13.95 18.38
C THR A 477 27.67 12.92 19.42
N ASP A 478 27.35 11.62 19.30
CA ASP A 478 27.72 10.60 20.30
C ASP A 478 28.44 9.36 19.75
N ARG A 479 29.04 9.44 18.56
CA ARG A 479 29.96 8.40 18.04
C ARG A 479 31.45 8.73 18.22
N SER A 480 31.79 9.75 19.00
CA SER A 480 33.16 10.15 19.32
C SER A 480 33.60 9.86 20.77
N SER A 481 32.85 9.05 21.51
CA SER A 481 33.20 8.66 22.89
C SER A 481 32.78 7.21 23.18
N GLY A 482 33.52 6.25 22.61
CA GLY A 482 33.28 4.83 22.88
C GLY A 482 34.33 3.87 22.35
N PHE A 483 35.52 4.36 21.99
CA PHE A 483 36.69 3.51 21.76
C PHE A 483 37.55 3.53 23.02
N PHE A 484 37.12 2.91 24.12
CA PHE A 484 38.00 2.32 25.14
C PHE A 484 37.16 1.49 26.13
N SER A 485 37.50 0.20 26.25
CA SER A 485 37.11 -0.76 27.31
C SER A 485 35.68 -1.35 27.31
N ARG A 486 35.49 -2.53 26.69
CA ARG A 486 34.85 -3.70 27.34
C ARG A 486 34.93 -4.98 26.50
N ASN A 487 35.58 -5.99 27.10
CA ASN A 487 35.48 -7.45 26.96
C ASN A 487 35.37 -8.10 25.56
N LYS A 488 36.40 -8.88 25.26
CA LYS A 488 36.73 -9.58 24.01
C LYS A 488 35.84 -10.79 23.65
N SER A 489 34.72 -11.02 24.34
CA SER A 489 33.86 -12.21 24.12
C SER A 489 32.54 -11.94 23.36
N ASN A 490 32.15 -10.68 23.14
CA ASN A 490 30.86 -10.33 22.48
C ASN A 490 31.00 -9.80 21.03
N LEU A 491 32.18 -9.90 20.42
CA LEU A 491 32.44 -9.39 19.06
C LEU A 491 31.94 -10.33 17.93
N ILE A 492 31.72 -11.61 18.23
CA ILE A 492 31.38 -12.61 17.21
C ILE A 492 29.87 -12.66 16.93
N SER A 493 29.01 -12.47 17.95
CA SER A 493 27.55 -12.49 17.77
C SER A 493 27.03 -11.26 17.03
N ASN A 494 27.56 -10.07 17.33
CA ASN A 494 27.11 -8.81 16.71
C ASN A 494 27.48 -8.70 15.23
N ASN A 495 28.62 -9.27 14.81
CA ASN A 495 29.00 -9.32 13.40
C ASN A 495 28.13 -10.32 12.62
N CYS A 496 27.75 -11.46 13.21
CA CYS A 496 26.84 -12.39 12.56
C CYS A 496 25.45 -11.77 12.37
N GLN A 497 24.90 -11.09 13.38
CA GLN A 497 23.58 -10.46 13.28
C GLN A 497 23.56 -9.35 12.20
N ALA A 498 24.58 -8.49 12.17
CA ALA A 498 24.69 -7.44 11.16
C ALA A 498 24.92 -7.99 9.73
N LEU A 499 25.56 -9.16 9.59
CA LEU A 499 25.70 -9.85 8.30
C LEU A 499 24.38 -10.50 7.88
N ILE A 500 23.64 -11.11 8.81
CA ILE A 500 22.31 -11.68 8.56
C ILE A 500 21.34 -10.59 8.11
N GLU A 501 21.27 -9.46 8.82
CA GLU A 501 20.42 -8.31 8.45
C GLU A 501 20.74 -7.79 7.05
N ARG A 502 22.03 -7.67 6.70
CA ARG A 502 22.45 -7.25 5.35
C ARG A 502 22.06 -8.26 4.27
N ASN A 503 22.23 -9.55 4.53
CA ASN A 503 21.85 -10.60 3.59
C ASN A 503 20.32 -10.66 3.39
N ILE A 504 19.54 -10.41 4.44
CA ILE A 504 18.08 -10.29 4.38
C ILE A 504 17.69 -9.10 3.50
N THR A 505 18.23 -7.91 3.77
CA THR A 505 17.97 -6.70 2.96
C THR A 505 18.38 -6.90 1.49
N GLN A 506 19.51 -7.55 1.23
CA GLN A 506 19.92 -7.85 -0.14
C GLN A 506 18.93 -8.77 -0.86
N THR A 507 18.46 -9.82 -0.18
CA THR A 507 17.48 -10.75 -0.76
C THR A 507 16.16 -10.04 -1.05
N GLU A 508 15.71 -9.20 -0.14
CA GLU A 508 14.49 -8.41 -0.29
C GLU A 508 14.56 -7.46 -1.49
N MET A 509 15.67 -6.72 -1.65
CA MET A 509 15.86 -5.81 -2.79
C MET A 509 15.76 -6.54 -4.14
N LEU A 510 16.29 -7.78 -4.22
CA LEU A 510 16.19 -8.59 -5.44
C LEU A 510 14.77 -9.14 -5.68
N VAL A 511 14.06 -9.52 -4.62
CA VAL A 511 12.65 -9.95 -4.71
C VAL A 511 11.78 -8.80 -5.20
N ASN A 512 11.92 -7.61 -4.62
CA ASN A 512 11.17 -6.42 -5.00
C ASN A 512 11.45 -6.01 -6.46
N LEU A 513 12.71 -6.08 -6.90
CA LEU A 513 13.08 -5.85 -8.30
C LEU A 513 12.35 -6.82 -9.24
N ARG A 514 12.38 -8.11 -8.91
CA ARG A 514 11.74 -9.15 -9.73
C ARG A 514 10.22 -8.99 -9.77
N GLU A 515 9.61 -8.64 -8.64
CA GLU A 515 8.18 -8.34 -8.57
C GLU A 515 7.81 -7.13 -9.43
N ALA A 516 8.63 -6.06 -9.43
CA ALA A 516 8.41 -4.91 -10.29
C ALA A 516 8.47 -5.29 -11.78
N ILE A 517 9.43 -6.13 -12.18
CA ILE A 517 9.55 -6.65 -13.55
C ILE A 517 8.32 -7.49 -13.94
N LEU A 518 7.87 -8.38 -13.06
CA LEU A 518 6.70 -9.22 -13.31
C LEU A 518 5.40 -8.42 -13.40
N LYS A 519 5.25 -7.34 -12.61
CA LYS A 519 4.11 -6.43 -12.73
C LYS A 519 4.08 -5.72 -14.07
N ILE A 520 5.24 -5.30 -14.59
CA ILE A 520 5.35 -4.73 -15.94
C ILE A 520 4.97 -5.80 -16.98
N ALA A 521 5.51 -7.02 -16.88
CA ALA A 521 5.15 -8.09 -17.80
C ALA A 521 3.66 -8.42 -17.81
N LYS A 522 3.02 -8.45 -16.63
CA LYS A 522 1.57 -8.65 -16.49
C LYS A 522 0.79 -7.51 -17.15
N HIS A 523 1.21 -6.26 -16.95
CA HIS A 523 0.60 -5.11 -17.60
C HIS A 523 0.60 -5.21 -19.13
N PHE A 524 1.72 -5.63 -19.73
CA PHE A 524 1.79 -5.86 -21.18
C PHE A 524 0.90 -7.03 -21.63
N LYS A 525 0.81 -8.11 -20.83
CA LYS A 525 -0.08 -9.24 -21.13
C LYS A 525 -1.54 -8.82 -21.13
N ASP A 526 -1.95 -7.98 -20.18
CA ASP A 526 -3.33 -7.57 -19.99
C ASP A 526 -3.76 -6.48 -21.00
N ASN A 527 -2.85 -5.57 -21.38
CA ASN A 527 -3.16 -4.41 -22.24
C ASN A 527 -2.72 -4.58 -23.71
N ASP A 528 -1.93 -5.59 -24.03
CA ASP A 528 -1.52 -5.94 -25.40
C ASP A 528 -1.34 -7.47 -25.58
N PRO A 529 -2.42 -8.26 -25.44
CA PRO A 529 -2.35 -9.73 -25.45
C PRO A 529 -1.91 -10.30 -26.81
N GLU A 530 -2.24 -9.64 -27.92
CA GLU A 530 -1.84 -10.05 -29.26
C GLU A 530 -0.33 -9.84 -29.46
N GLY A 531 0.20 -8.66 -29.13
CA GLY A 531 1.63 -8.38 -29.16
C GLY A 531 2.42 -9.28 -28.20
N TYR A 532 1.87 -9.52 -27.00
CA TYR A 532 2.47 -10.40 -26.00
C TYR A 532 2.61 -11.85 -26.49
N THR A 533 1.59 -12.38 -27.17
CA THR A 533 1.59 -13.76 -27.68
C THR A 533 2.46 -13.90 -28.93
N GLN A 534 2.43 -12.93 -29.85
CA GLN A 534 3.23 -12.95 -31.08
C GLN A 534 4.74 -12.90 -30.82
N GLN A 535 5.16 -12.20 -29.76
CA GLN A 535 6.58 -12.05 -29.41
C GLN A 535 7.15 -13.24 -28.62
N ASN A 536 6.32 -14.24 -28.26
CA ASN A 536 6.71 -15.43 -27.50
C ASN A 536 7.55 -15.09 -26.25
N ILE A 537 7.02 -14.22 -25.40
CA ILE A 537 7.74 -13.64 -24.25
C ILE A 537 8.05 -14.73 -23.22
N ASP A 538 9.34 -14.86 -22.88
CA ASP A 538 9.81 -15.78 -21.83
C ASP A 538 10.18 -14.99 -20.57
N LEU A 539 9.47 -15.27 -19.47
CA LEU A 539 9.73 -14.66 -18.17
C LEU A 539 10.73 -15.46 -17.32
N ASN A 540 11.17 -16.63 -17.80
CA ASN A 540 12.19 -17.41 -17.11
C ASN A 540 13.56 -16.78 -17.35
N VAL A 541 14.15 -16.26 -16.28
CA VAL A 541 15.47 -15.63 -16.35
C VAL A 541 16.54 -16.69 -16.47
N ASP A 542 17.29 -16.65 -17.56
CA ASP A 542 18.48 -17.48 -17.77
C ASP A 542 19.72 -16.84 -17.12
N TYR A 543 20.19 -17.42 -16.01
CA TYR A 543 21.38 -16.94 -15.29
C TYR A 543 22.69 -17.60 -15.75
N SER A 544 22.68 -18.33 -16.86
CA SER A 544 23.89 -18.96 -17.40
C SER A 544 24.92 -17.94 -17.90
N ILE A 545 26.20 -18.30 -17.78
CA ILE A 545 27.32 -17.46 -18.24
C ILE A 545 27.29 -17.36 -19.77
N GLU A 546 26.88 -18.43 -20.45
CA GLU A 546 26.76 -18.51 -21.90
C GLU A 546 25.71 -17.51 -22.44
N SER A 547 24.63 -17.30 -21.71
CA SER A 547 23.60 -16.31 -22.03
C SER A 547 24.11 -14.88 -21.88
N HIS A 548 24.84 -14.60 -20.79
CA HIS A 548 25.41 -13.29 -20.52
C HIS A 548 26.39 -12.80 -21.61
N VAL A 549 27.23 -13.69 -22.13
CA VAL A 549 28.24 -13.34 -23.16
C VAL A 549 27.58 -12.93 -24.50
N LYS A 550 26.35 -13.38 -24.75
CA LYS A 550 25.61 -13.11 -25.98
C LYS A 550 24.81 -11.81 -25.97
N ASP A 551 24.72 -11.10 -24.85
CA ASP A 551 23.86 -9.91 -24.73
C ASP A 551 24.24 -8.79 -25.72
N HIS A 552 25.53 -8.55 -25.92
CA HIS A 552 26.03 -7.55 -26.88
C HIS A 552 25.77 -7.95 -28.34
N GLU A 553 25.90 -9.24 -28.64
CA GLU A 553 25.58 -9.80 -29.97
C GLU A 553 24.07 -9.71 -30.24
N HIS A 554 23.24 -10.00 -29.22
CA HIS A 554 21.79 -9.88 -29.31
C HIS A 554 21.37 -8.42 -29.56
N TYR A 555 21.95 -7.47 -28.83
CA TYR A 555 21.75 -6.05 -29.07
C TYR A 555 22.14 -5.64 -30.51
N ALA A 556 23.31 -6.06 -30.99
CA ALA A 556 23.76 -5.76 -32.35
C ALA A 556 22.81 -6.34 -33.40
N ASN A 557 22.38 -7.60 -33.23
CA ASN A 557 21.45 -8.27 -34.15
C ASN A 557 20.06 -7.63 -34.17
N ILE A 558 19.51 -7.26 -33.00
CA ILE A 558 18.24 -6.53 -32.92
C ILE A 558 18.37 -5.18 -33.60
N SER A 559 19.45 -4.44 -33.31
CA SER A 559 19.68 -3.10 -33.85
C SER A 559 19.83 -3.10 -35.38
N LEU A 560 20.42 -4.14 -35.96
CA LEU A 560 20.51 -4.35 -37.41
C LEU A 560 19.15 -4.66 -38.08
N GLN A 561 18.18 -5.21 -37.34
CA GLN A 561 16.87 -5.61 -37.86
C GLN A 561 15.78 -4.53 -37.67
N LYS A 562 16.10 -3.36 -37.08
CA LYS A 562 15.14 -2.27 -36.84
C LYS A 562 14.67 -1.66 -38.15
N CYS A 563 13.41 -1.89 -38.54
CA CYS A 563 12.77 -1.14 -39.62
C CYS A 563 12.23 0.18 -39.07
N LYS A 564 12.55 1.30 -39.73
CA LYS A 564 11.97 2.60 -39.38
C LYS A 564 10.47 2.58 -39.66
N ARG A 565 9.68 3.33 -38.88
CA ARG A 565 8.24 3.48 -39.11
C ARG A 565 7.82 4.93 -39.03
N ALA A 566 6.72 5.27 -39.69
CA ALA A 566 6.16 6.62 -39.64
C ALA A 566 4.64 6.56 -39.52
N LYS A 567 4.08 7.46 -38.71
CA LYS A 567 2.65 7.64 -38.54
C LYS A 567 2.16 8.65 -39.56
N ALA A 568 1.18 8.28 -40.36
CA ALA A 568 0.52 9.20 -41.28
C ALA A 568 -0.17 10.33 -40.51
N LEU A 569 0.18 11.58 -40.82
CA LEU A 569 -0.47 12.77 -40.27
C LEU A 569 -1.70 13.17 -41.09
N LEU A 570 -1.73 12.75 -42.35
CA LEU A 570 -2.72 13.10 -43.36
C LEU A 570 -3.07 11.86 -44.19
N ASP A 571 -4.21 11.90 -44.85
CA ASP A 571 -4.58 10.90 -45.87
C ASP A 571 -3.74 11.14 -47.13
N PHE A 572 -3.31 10.05 -47.78
CA PHE A 572 -2.60 10.08 -49.06
C PHE A 572 -3.19 9.02 -49.99
N GLU A 573 -3.88 9.44 -51.05
CA GLU A 573 -4.47 8.54 -52.03
C GLU A 573 -3.45 8.23 -53.14
N CYS A 574 -3.34 6.95 -53.49
CA CYS A 574 -2.48 6.46 -54.57
C CYS A 574 -3.11 6.80 -55.94
N GLN A 575 -2.40 7.60 -56.74
CA GLN A 575 -2.79 7.95 -58.12
C GLN A 575 -2.05 7.07 -59.14
N ASP A 576 -0.81 6.68 -58.83
CA ASP A 576 0.04 5.85 -59.70
C ASP A 576 0.49 4.53 -59.05
N SER A 577 0.82 3.52 -59.86
CA SER A 577 1.20 2.17 -59.39
C SER A 577 2.44 2.11 -58.49
N ASN A 578 3.23 3.18 -58.45
CA ASN A 578 4.48 3.26 -57.71
C ASN A 578 4.32 4.03 -56.38
N GLU A 579 3.15 4.59 -56.12
CA GLU A 579 2.82 5.34 -54.90
C GLU A 579 2.20 4.43 -53.82
N LEU A 580 2.51 4.72 -52.56
CA LEU A 580 1.92 4.00 -51.42
C LEU A 580 0.82 4.84 -50.77
N GLY A 581 -0.45 4.50 -51.02
CA GLY A 581 -1.58 5.17 -50.39
C GLY A 581 -1.84 4.71 -48.95
N PHE A 582 -2.24 5.64 -48.08
CA PHE A 582 -2.51 5.43 -46.66
C PHE A 582 -3.50 6.46 -46.10
N LYS A 583 -4.09 6.16 -44.93
CA LYS A 583 -4.97 7.07 -44.19
C LYS A 583 -4.25 7.69 -43.00
N LYS A 584 -4.74 8.83 -42.54
CA LYS A 584 -4.31 9.50 -41.32
C LYS A 584 -4.35 8.53 -40.14
N ASN A 585 -3.25 8.49 -39.40
CA ASN A 585 -2.90 7.56 -38.31
C ASN A 585 -2.43 6.17 -38.72
N ASP A 586 -2.38 5.81 -40.00
CA ASP A 586 -1.75 4.56 -40.43
C ASP A 586 -0.25 4.53 -40.08
N ILE A 587 0.26 3.35 -39.74
CA ILE A 587 1.67 3.13 -39.42
C ILE A 587 2.36 2.48 -40.63
N LEU A 588 3.25 3.25 -41.25
CA LEU A 588 4.01 2.86 -42.45
C LEU A 588 5.37 2.32 -42.03
N LYS A 589 5.83 1.25 -42.65
CA LYS A 589 7.22 0.80 -42.52
C LYS A 589 8.09 1.51 -43.55
N ILE A 590 9.09 2.24 -43.10
CA ILE A 590 10.04 2.98 -43.95
C ILE A 590 11.15 2.05 -44.41
N LEU A 591 11.34 1.97 -45.72
CA LEU A 591 12.37 1.19 -46.38
C LEU A 591 13.55 2.04 -46.86
N SER A 592 13.29 3.30 -47.25
CA SER A 592 14.34 4.26 -47.61
C SER A 592 13.91 5.70 -47.35
N MET A 593 14.83 6.52 -46.84
CA MET A 593 14.71 7.98 -46.69
C MET A 593 15.82 8.71 -47.45
N SER A 594 16.33 8.11 -48.53
CA SER A 594 17.41 8.67 -49.33
C SER A 594 17.12 10.05 -49.95
N ASP A 595 15.86 10.47 -49.97
CA ASP A 595 15.38 11.74 -50.51
C ASP A 595 14.60 12.49 -49.41
N GLU A 596 14.86 13.80 -49.26
CA GLU A 596 14.26 14.65 -48.20
C GLU A 596 12.76 14.87 -48.37
N HIS A 597 12.22 14.66 -49.56
CA HIS A 597 10.84 14.97 -49.90
C HIS A 597 10.01 13.72 -50.20
N CYS A 598 10.65 12.64 -50.67
CA CYS A 598 9.98 11.40 -51.07
C CYS A 598 10.60 10.18 -50.38
N TRP A 599 9.84 9.51 -49.52
CA TRP A 599 10.29 8.29 -48.84
C TRP A 599 9.68 7.06 -49.47
N ILE A 600 10.35 5.91 -49.34
CA ILE A 600 9.84 4.61 -49.78
C ILE A 600 9.44 3.82 -48.54
N GLY A 601 8.25 3.22 -48.57
CA GLY A 601 7.81 2.35 -47.48
C GLY A 601 6.88 1.22 -47.90
N GLU A 602 6.37 0.54 -46.88
CA GLU A 602 5.54 -0.64 -46.95
C GLU A 602 4.33 -0.50 -46.01
N LEU A 603 3.14 -0.81 -46.53
CA LEU A 603 1.90 -0.89 -45.75
C LEU A 603 1.07 -2.07 -46.28
N ASN A 604 0.70 -3.01 -45.39
CA ASN A 604 -0.10 -4.19 -45.74
C ASN A 604 0.48 -5.00 -46.93
N GLY A 605 1.81 -5.12 -47.02
CA GLY A 605 2.52 -5.83 -48.09
C GLY A 605 2.60 -5.07 -49.43
N LYS A 606 2.00 -3.88 -49.54
CA LYS A 606 2.17 -2.97 -50.68
C LYS A 606 3.36 -2.06 -50.44
N HIS A 607 4.10 -1.79 -51.50
CA HIS A 607 5.34 -1.02 -51.48
C HIS A 607 5.23 0.15 -52.46
N GLY A 608 5.74 1.32 -52.07
CA GLY A 608 5.71 2.50 -52.93
C GLY A 608 6.32 3.71 -52.26
N TRP A 609 6.45 4.80 -53.01
CA TRP A 609 6.93 6.07 -52.48
C TRP A 609 5.76 6.93 -51.95
N PHE A 610 6.07 7.85 -51.04
CA PHE A 610 5.12 8.83 -50.52
C PHE A 610 5.83 10.10 -50.01
N PRO A 611 5.11 11.24 -49.86
CA PRO A 611 5.70 12.48 -49.37
C PRO A 611 6.10 12.43 -47.89
N ALA A 612 7.35 12.75 -47.58
CA ALA A 612 7.89 12.75 -46.21
C ALA A 612 7.09 13.67 -45.26
N LYS A 613 6.60 14.81 -45.76
CA LYS A 613 5.81 15.79 -45.00
C LYS A 613 4.44 15.28 -44.51
N PHE A 614 3.94 14.17 -45.07
CA PHE A 614 2.62 13.63 -44.71
C PHE A 614 2.70 12.63 -43.56
N VAL A 615 3.90 12.35 -43.08
CA VAL A 615 4.15 11.36 -42.05
C VAL A 615 5.03 11.96 -40.97
N GLN A 616 4.86 11.48 -39.75
CA GLN A 616 5.75 11.78 -38.63
C GLN A 616 6.54 10.51 -38.34
N LEU A 617 7.88 10.61 -38.37
CA LEU A 617 8.72 9.50 -37.95
C LEU A 617 8.34 9.11 -36.52
N VAL A 618 8.01 7.84 -36.30
CA VAL A 618 7.79 7.30 -34.96
C VAL A 618 9.15 6.75 -34.54
N ASP A 619 9.76 7.35 -33.50
CA ASP A 619 11.07 6.89 -32.99
C ASP A 619 10.89 5.57 -32.23
N GLU A 620 10.66 4.49 -32.98
CA GLU A 620 10.55 3.12 -32.47
C GLU A 620 11.96 2.50 -32.46
N ARG A 621 12.76 2.89 -31.47
CA ARG A 621 14.02 2.18 -31.16
C ARG A 621 13.78 0.84 -30.46
N SER A 622 12.55 0.58 -30.04
CA SER A 622 12.09 -0.67 -29.44
C SER A 622 11.39 -1.54 -30.49
N LYS A 623 11.24 -2.84 -30.22
CA LYS A 623 10.43 -3.76 -31.06
C LYS A 623 9.04 -3.17 -31.38
N LEU A 624 8.30 -3.82 -32.30
CA LEU A 624 6.87 -3.60 -32.62
C LEU A 624 6.15 -2.73 -31.56
N TYR A 625 5.83 -1.47 -31.91
CA TYR A 625 5.11 -0.56 -31.02
C TYR A 625 3.99 -1.26 -30.26
N SER A 626 3.92 -0.99 -28.96
CA SER A 626 2.89 -1.51 -28.07
C SER A 626 2.24 -0.34 -27.33
N LEU A 627 0.91 -0.25 -27.43
CA LEU A 627 0.10 0.72 -26.69
C LEU A 627 0.26 0.55 -25.17
N ALA A 628 0.57 -0.67 -24.70
CA ALA A 628 0.79 -0.94 -23.29
C ALA A 628 2.06 -0.27 -22.74
N GLY A 629 3.06 -0.01 -23.59
CA GLY A 629 4.33 0.59 -23.22
C GLY A 629 4.44 2.09 -23.42
N ASP A 630 3.39 2.74 -23.93
CA ASP A 630 3.36 4.16 -24.26
C ASP A 630 2.72 4.95 -23.12
N ASP A 631 3.51 5.79 -22.44
CA ASP A 631 3.03 6.56 -21.28
C ASP A 631 2.16 7.77 -21.65
N SER A 632 2.06 8.11 -22.94
CA SER A 632 1.10 9.09 -23.44
C SER A 632 -0.28 8.50 -23.68
N VAL A 633 -0.37 7.17 -23.80
CA VAL A 633 -1.61 6.43 -24.05
C VAL A 633 -2.10 5.72 -22.78
N ASN A 634 -1.18 5.10 -22.03
CA ASN A 634 -1.50 4.33 -20.83
C ASN A 634 -0.69 4.84 -19.64
N GLU A 635 -1.29 5.71 -18.81
CA GLU A 635 -0.61 6.32 -17.67
C GLU A 635 -0.11 5.30 -16.63
N ASN A 636 -0.72 4.11 -16.54
CA ASN A 636 -0.34 3.07 -15.57
C ASN A 636 1.10 2.58 -15.78
N ILE A 637 1.61 2.57 -17.02
CA ILE A 637 3.00 2.17 -17.28
C ILE A 637 3.99 3.14 -16.62
N SER A 638 3.61 4.42 -16.49
CA SER A 638 4.41 5.43 -15.82
C SER A 638 4.59 5.10 -14.34
N ASP A 639 3.53 4.71 -13.64
CA ASP A 639 3.60 4.33 -12.22
C ASP A 639 4.39 3.04 -12.00
N LEU A 640 4.25 2.06 -12.91
CA LEU A 640 5.03 0.82 -12.84
C LEU A 640 6.52 1.08 -13.03
N VAL A 641 6.90 1.91 -14.00
CA VAL A 641 8.31 2.18 -14.33
C VAL A 641 8.92 3.22 -13.39
N ARG A 642 8.34 4.44 -13.33
CA ARG A 642 8.87 5.57 -12.55
C ARG A 642 8.61 5.43 -11.05
N GLY A 643 7.48 4.83 -10.68
CA GLY A 643 7.11 4.59 -9.27
C GLY A 643 7.79 3.35 -8.69
N LYS A 644 7.53 2.17 -9.27
CA LYS A 644 7.95 0.88 -8.68
C LYS A 644 9.36 0.45 -9.11
N LEU A 645 9.59 0.27 -10.41
CA LEU A 645 10.87 -0.24 -10.93
C LEU A 645 12.03 0.70 -10.58
N ALA A 646 11.85 2.01 -10.79
CA ALA A 646 12.91 2.97 -10.50
C ALA A 646 13.27 3.08 -9.02
N THR A 647 12.29 2.92 -8.13
CA THR A 647 12.54 2.84 -6.68
C THR A 647 13.37 1.62 -6.33
N CYS A 648 13.06 0.45 -6.91
CA CYS A 648 13.84 -0.78 -6.69
C CYS A 648 15.29 -0.62 -7.18
N ILE A 649 15.49 -0.10 -8.39
CA ILE A 649 16.82 0.16 -8.96
C ILE A 649 17.57 1.18 -8.09
N LYS A 650 16.92 2.26 -7.65
CA LYS A 650 17.53 3.24 -6.74
C LYS A 650 18.01 2.58 -5.45
N SER A 651 17.18 1.76 -4.80
CA SER A 651 17.58 1.07 -3.56
C SER A 651 18.81 0.17 -3.74
N ILE A 652 18.90 -0.53 -4.87
CA ILE A 652 20.09 -1.32 -5.24
C ILE A 652 21.33 -0.44 -5.38
N PHE A 653 21.19 0.70 -6.07
CA PHE A 653 22.28 1.66 -6.26
C PHE A 653 22.64 2.43 -4.98
N GLU A 654 21.75 2.57 -4.01
CA GLU A 654 22.07 3.18 -2.71
C GLU A 654 22.73 2.17 -1.75
N HIS A 655 22.48 0.88 -1.95
CA HIS A 655 23.00 -0.19 -1.10
C HIS A 655 24.53 -0.30 -1.19
N GLY A 656 25.19 0.24 -0.17
CA GLY A 656 26.65 0.26 -0.06
C GLY A 656 27.33 1.45 -0.70
N LEU A 657 26.56 2.49 -1.08
CA LEU A 657 27.11 3.77 -1.50
C LEU A 657 27.87 4.43 -0.33
N ARG A 658 29.12 4.85 -0.58
CA ARG A 658 29.97 5.51 0.42
C ARG A 658 29.50 6.94 0.62
N LYS A 659 29.25 7.31 1.87
CA LYS A 659 29.07 8.72 2.26
C LYS A 659 30.45 9.37 2.28
N THR A 660 30.81 10.10 1.23
CA THR A 660 32.14 10.73 1.13
C THR A 660 32.38 11.67 2.31
N SER A 661 33.50 11.51 3.00
CA SER A 661 33.99 12.47 3.99
C SER A 661 34.69 13.60 3.24
N THR A 662 33.93 14.60 2.80
CA THR A 662 34.48 15.93 2.54
C THR A 662 33.88 16.87 3.56
N VAL A 663 34.74 17.70 4.14
CA VAL A 663 34.56 18.59 5.30
C VAL A 663 33.42 19.63 5.15
N LEU A 664 32.63 19.57 4.06
CA LEU A 664 31.61 20.53 3.66
C LEU A 664 30.24 19.92 3.28
N GLY A 665 29.93 18.68 3.69
CA GLY A 665 28.55 18.17 3.63
C GLY A 665 27.97 17.97 2.22
N GLY A 666 28.79 17.49 1.27
CA GLY A 666 28.33 17.21 -0.09
C GLY A 666 27.22 16.16 -0.18
N ILE A 667 26.26 16.39 -1.08
CA ILE A 667 25.16 15.47 -1.39
C ILE A 667 25.75 14.22 -2.06
N CYS A 668 25.43 13.02 -1.55
CA CYS A 668 25.85 11.74 -2.11
C CYS A 668 24.63 11.03 -2.70
N HIS A 669 24.64 10.80 -4.02
CA HIS A 669 23.51 10.25 -4.75
C HIS A 669 24.00 9.35 -5.89
N PRO A 670 23.29 8.24 -6.22
CA PRO A 670 23.65 7.35 -7.34
C PRO A 670 23.92 8.04 -8.68
N TRP A 671 23.16 9.11 -8.97
CA TRP A 671 23.32 9.90 -10.20
C TRP A 671 24.76 10.38 -10.44
N LEU A 672 25.44 10.85 -9.40
CA LEU A 672 26.82 11.36 -9.52
C LEU A 672 27.81 10.24 -9.86
N PHE A 673 27.59 9.04 -9.33
CA PHE A 673 28.35 7.85 -9.70
C PHE A 673 28.10 7.48 -11.17
N ILE A 674 26.84 7.48 -11.61
CA ILE A 674 26.45 7.15 -12.99
C ILE A 674 27.11 8.13 -13.99
N GLU A 675 27.10 9.43 -13.68
CA GLU A 675 27.78 10.46 -14.49
C GLU A 675 29.29 10.21 -14.60
N GLU A 676 29.96 9.95 -13.48
CA GLU A 676 31.41 9.72 -13.47
C GLU A 676 31.78 8.42 -14.19
N ALA A 677 31.02 7.34 -13.94
CA ALA A 677 31.24 6.03 -14.55
C ALA A 677 31.03 6.05 -16.06
N ALA A 678 30.00 6.74 -16.55
CA ALA A 678 29.75 6.85 -17.98
C ALA A 678 30.82 7.65 -18.72
N LEU A 679 31.30 8.76 -18.14
CA LEU A 679 32.41 9.52 -18.71
C LEU A 679 33.68 8.67 -18.81
N HIS A 680 33.95 7.85 -17.78
CA HIS A 680 35.12 7.00 -17.75
C HIS A 680 35.07 5.83 -18.73
N ALA A 681 33.89 5.26 -18.95
CA ALA A 681 33.70 4.17 -19.92
C ALA A 681 34.20 4.54 -21.33
N ILE A 682 34.21 5.83 -21.67
CA ILE A 682 34.58 6.34 -23.00
C ILE A 682 35.96 7.03 -23.03
N ASN A 683 36.65 7.15 -21.89
CA ASN A 683 37.88 7.96 -21.78
C ASN A 683 39.02 7.55 -22.74
N LYS A 684 39.09 6.28 -23.18
CA LYS A 684 40.14 5.83 -24.12
C LYS A 684 39.91 6.36 -25.55
N ASP A 685 38.67 6.68 -25.91
CA ASP A 685 38.26 7.13 -27.24
C ASP A 685 37.46 8.45 -27.18
N PHE A 686 37.66 9.26 -26.13
CA PHE A 686 36.81 10.41 -25.79
C PHE A 686 36.63 11.37 -26.96
N ASP A 687 37.70 11.77 -27.63
CA ASP A 687 37.64 12.73 -28.75
C ASP A 687 36.95 12.13 -29.99
N SER A 688 37.16 10.83 -30.26
CA SER A 688 36.53 10.11 -31.38
C SER A 688 35.04 9.90 -31.16
N VAL A 689 34.65 9.51 -29.95
CA VAL A 689 33.25 9.32 -29.57
C VAL A 689 32.53 10.65 -29.42
N TYR A 690 33.18 11.68 -28.88
CA TYR A 690 32.63 13.02 -28.80
C TYR A 690 32.37 13.60 -30.19
N ALA A 691 33.36 13.52 -31.10
CA ALA A 691 33.19 13.91 -32.49
C ALA A 691 32.04 13.14 -33.15
N ARG A 692 31.95 11.81 -32.94
CA ARG A 692 30.89 10.97 -33.51
C ARG A 692 29.51 11.30 -32.97
N LEU A 693 29.34 11.48 -31.66
CA LEU A 693 28.06 11.86 -31.04
C LEU A 693 27.61 13.27 -31.47
N VAL A 694 28.54 14.20 -31.61
CA VAL A 694 28.24 15.55 -32.13
C VAL A 694 27.85 15.47 -33.59
N LEU A 695 28.59 14.75 -34.44
CA LEU A 695 28.27 14.54 -35.85
C LEU A 695 26.92 13.82 -36.05
N CYS A 696 26.66 12.76 -35.27
CA CYS A 696 25.37 12.07 -35.20
C CYS A 696 24.22 13.01 -34.88
N LYS A 697 24.38 13.88 -33.88
CA LYS A 697 23.35 14.86 -33.49
C LYS A 697 23.19 16.00 -34.51
N THR A 698 24.27 16.41 -35.18
CA THR A 698 24.30 17.58 -36.08
C THR A 698 23.81 17.23 -37.48
N TYR A 699 24.24 16.09 -38.01
CA TYR A 699 23.89 15.62 -39.35
C TYR A 699 22.81 14.55 -39.33
N ARG A 700 22.22 14.25 -38.16
CA ARG A 700 21.29 13.14 -37.97
C ARG A 700 21.85 11.81 -38.50
N LEU A 701 23.15 11.53 -38.37
CA LEU A 701 23.74 10.25 -38.85
C LEU A 701 23.19 9.02 -38.10
N ASP A 702 22.49 9.24 -36.99
CA ASP A 702 21.63 8.25 -36.35
C ASP A 702 20.52 7.75 -37.30
N ASP A 703 20.15 8.57 -38.30
CA ASP A 703 19.24 8.23 -39.37
C ASP A 703 19.84 7.31 -40.45
N ASP A 704 21.16 7.10 -40.48
CA ASP A 704 21.84 6.25 -41.46
C ASP A 704 22.12 4.82 -40.95
N GLY A 705 21.49 4.40 -39.84
CA GLY A 705 21.56 3.02 -39.35
C GLY A 705 22.91 2.64 -38.72
N ARG A 706 23.74 3.60 -38.32
CA ARG A 706 24.95 3.33 -37.53
C ARG A 706 24.57 2.97 -36.10
N ILE A 707 24.84 1.72 -35.71
CA ILE A 707 24.58 1.22 -34.36
C ILE A 707 25.56 1.87 -33.39
N LEU A 708 25.05 2.74 -32.51
CA LEU A 708 25.81 3.20 -31.36
C LEU A 708 26.01 2.04 -30.39
N THR A 709 27.21 1.93 -29.83
CA THR A 709 27.50 1.00 -28.74
C THR A 709 26.68 1.36 -27.48
N PRO A 710 26.36 0.40 -26.59
CA PRO A 710 25.67 0.68 -25.34
C PRO A 710 26.33 1.79 -24.52
N GLU A 711 27.66 1.88 -24.54
CA GLU A 711 28.46 2.91 -23.89
C GLU A 711 28.24 4.30 -24.51
N GLU A 712 28.28 4.39 -25.84
CA GLU A 712 27.98 5.65 -26.56
C GLU A 712 26.55 6.12 -26.29
N LEU A 713 25.58 5.18 -26.25
CA LEU A 713 24.19 5.46 -25.87
C LEU A 713 24.07 5.96 -24.43
N LEU A 714 24.80 5.35 -23.50
CA LEU A 714 24.84 5.75 -22.09
C LEU A 714 25.30 7.21 -21.95
N CYS A 715 26.41 7.57 -22.61
CA CYS A 715 26.92 8.94 -22.60
C CYS A 715 25.97 9.94 -23.26
N ARG A 716 25.33 9.57 -24.37
CA ARG A 716 24.33 10.40 -25.04
C ARG A 716 23.13 10.67 -24.13
N CYS A 717 22.62 9.62 -23.48
CA CYS A 717 21.51 9.70 -22.53
C CYS A 717 21.82 10.66 -21.36
N ILE A 718 22.95 10.46 -20.69
CA ILE A 718 23.34 11.29 -19.53
C ILE A 718 23.51 12.76 -19.91
N ARG A 719 24.12 13.05 -21.07
CA ARG A 719 24.25 14.42 -21.57
C ARG A 719 22.89 15.05 -21.87
N SER A 720 21.99 14.30 -22.50
CA SER A 720 20.62 14.73 -22.81
C SER A 720 19.87 15.09 -21.52
N ILE A 721 19.84 14.17 -20.56
CA ILE A 721 19.15 14.36 -19.28
C ILE A 721 19.76 15.55 -18.53
N ASN A 722 21.09 15.63 -18.45
CA ASN A 722 21.73 16.76 -17.77
C ASN A 722 21.42 18.09 -18.42
N TYR A 723 21.35 18.16 -19.74
CA TYR A 723 20.96 19.39 -20.41
C TYR A 723 19.52 19.80 -20.06
N THR A 724 18.53 18.93 -20.28
CA THR A 724 17.11 19.29 -20.06
C THR A 724 16.77 19.46 -18.58
N HIS A 725 17.28 18.59 -17.71
CA HIS A 725 16.93 18.55 -16.29
C HIS A 725 17.68 19.60 -15.47
N ASN A 726 18.91 19.98 -15.84
CA ASN A 726 19.59 21.10 -15.16
C ASN A 726 18.92 22.44 -15.47
N LEU A 727 18.48 22.64 -16.72
CA LEU A 727 17.72 23.84 -17.11
C LEU A 727 16.41 23.98 -16.30
N ALA A 728 15.76 22.86 -16.00
CA ALA A 728 14.55 22.82 -15.18
C ALA A 728 14.81 22.76 -13.66
N HIS A 729 16.07 22.83 -13.21
CA HIS A 729 16.48 22.66 -11.80
C HIS A 729 15.94 21.37 -11.14
N ALA A 730 15.81 20.30 -11.92
CA ALA A 730 15.25 19.04 -11.45
C ALA A 730 16.19 18.31 -10.47
N GLN A 731 15.60 17.61 -9.51
CA GLN A 731 16.33 16.81 -8.51
C GLN A 731 17.00 15.58 -9.17
N MET A 732 18.05 15.06 -8.54
CA MET A 732 18.79 13.89 -9.06
C MET A 732 17.93 12.62 -9.15
N ASP A 733 16.90 12.50 -8.32
CA ASP A 733 15.92 11.41 -8.39
C ASP A 733 15.11 11.45 -9.70
N VAL A 734 14.74 12.65 -10.14
CA VAL A 734 14.04 12.84 -11.42
C VAL A 734 14.95 12.40 -12.56
N LYS A 735 16.22 12.82 -12.54
CA LYS A 735 17.22 12.40 -13.53
C LYS A 735 17.39 10.88 -13.58
N LEU A 736 17.43 10.22 -12.41
CA LEU A 736 17.57 8.76 -12.32
C LEU A 736 16.36 8.04 -12.93
N ARG A 737 15.14 8.53 -12.68
CA ARG A 737 13.93 7.97 -13.29
C ARG A 737 13.92 8.15 -14.81
N SER A 738 14.29 9.34 -15.29
CA SER A 738 14.42 9.61 -16.73
C SER A 738 15.47 8.72 -17.39
N PHE A 739 16.59 8.47 -16.72
CA PHE A 739 17.62 7.53 -17.18
C PHE A 739 17.08 6.11 -17.35
N ILE A 740 16.31 5.62 -16.38
CA ILE A 740 15.70 4.30 -16.45
C ILE A 740 14.70 4.23 -17.62
N CYS A 741 13.88 5.27 -17.81
CA CYS A 741 12.93 5.34 -18.93
C CYS A 741 13.65 5.28 -20.28
N VAL A 742 14.71 6.08 -20.48
CA VAL A 742 15.49 6.05 -21.73
C VAL A 742 16.16 4.69 -21.93
N GLY A 743 16.69 4.08 -20.87
CA GLY A 743 17.29 2.74 -20.95
C GLY A 743 16.30 1.64 -21.34
N LEU A 744 15.03 1.76 -20.95
CA LEU A 744 13.96 0.86 -21.36
C LEU A 744 13.51 1.10 -22.80
N ASN A 745 13.34 2.36 -23.20
CA ASN A 745 13.02 2.72 -24.59
C ASN A 745 14.08 2.18 -25.56
N GLU A 746 15.35 2.27 -25.18
CA GLU A 746 16.49 1.78 -25.97
C GLU A 746 16.74 0.27 -25.79
N GLN A 747 16.05 -0.39 -24.84
CA GLN A 747 16.19 -1.80 -24.49
C GLN A 747 17.61 -2.19 -24.00
N VAL A 748 18.40 -1.24 -23.51
CA VAL A 748 19.81 -1.44 -23.10
C VAL A 748 20.04 -1.22 -21.60
N LEU A 749 19.00 -1.05 -20.78
CA LEU A 749 19.15 -0.80 -19.35
C LEU A 749 20.04 -1.84 -18.62
N HIS A 750 19.95 -3.10 -19.01
CA HIS A 750 20.77 -4.19 -18.48
C HIS A 750 22.25 -4.09 -18.92
N LEU A 751 22.53 -3.65 -20.15
CA LEU A 751 23.88 -3.38 -20.66
C LEU A 751 24.49 -2.12 -20.04
N TRP A 752 23.67 -1.12 -19.72
CA TRP A 752 24.12 0.04 -18.97
C TRP A 752 24.54 -0.33 -17.55
N LEU A 753 23.81 -1.23 -16.88
CA LEU A 753 24.24 -1.76 -15.59
C LEU A 753 25.61 -2.47 -15.70
N GLU A 754 25.81 -3.29 -16.73
CA GLU A 754 27.10 -3.95 -16.99
C GLU A 754 28.22 -2.93 -17.20
N THR A 755 27.98 -1.91 -18.02
CA THR A 755 28.95 -0.84 -18.30
C THR A 755 29.35 -0.13 -17.00
N LEU A 756 28.37 0.24 -16.18
CA LEU A 756 28.58 0.90 -14.89
C LEU A 756 29.34 0.00 -13.91
N CYS A 757 29.01 -1.30 -13.87
CA CYS A 757 29.65 -2.31 -13.02
C CYS A 757 31.06 -2.74 -13.50
N SER A 758 31.39 -2.46 -14.76
CA SER A 758 32.71 -2.75 -15.34
C SER A 758 33.75 -1.67 -15.01
N CYS A 759 33.33 -0.47 -14.59
CA CYS A 759 34.21 0.63 -14.17
C CYS A 759 34.77 0.41 -12.75
N THR A 760 35.63 -0.61 -12.56
CA THR A 760 36.10 -1.07 -11.24
C THR A 760 36.73 0.03 -10.38
N ASP A 761 37.50 0.94 -10.99
CA ASP A 761 38.19 2.02 -10.27
C ASP A 761 37.19 3.01 -9.65
N ILE A 762 36.12 3.33 -10.39
CA ILE A 762 35.07 4.25 -9.95
C ILE A 762 34.16 3.58 -8.94
N ILE A 763 33.77 2.32 -9.15
CA ILE A 763 32.98 1.58 -8.17
C ILE A 763 33.73 1.46 -6.85
N ASN A 764 35.04 1.20 -6.88
CA ASN A 764 35.85 1.12 -5.65
C ASN A 764 35.89 2.45 -4.89
N LYS A 765 35.88 3.57 -5.62
CA LYS A 765 35.79 4.94 -5.08
C LYS A 765 34.42 5.24 -4.46
N TRP A 766 33.33 4.82 -5.10
CA TRP A 766 31.97 5.18 -4.70
C TRP A 766 31.29 4.16 -3.78
N TYR A 767 31.68 2.90 -3.81
CA TYR A 767 30.96 1.81 -3.16
C TYR A 767 31.81 0.98 -2.19
N LEU A 768 31.15 0.49 -1.14
CA LEU A 768 31.70 -0.43 -0.16
C LEU A 768 31.77 -1.86 -0.74
N PRO A 769 32.67 -2.73 -0.23
CA PRO A 769 32.87 -4.09 -0.75
C PRO A 769 31.62 -4.97 -0.78
N TRP A 770 30.66 -4.71 0.10
CA TRP A 770 29.43 -5.50 0.25
C TRP A 770 28.26 -4.98 -0.61
N SER A 771 28.48 -3.94 -1.41
CA SER A 771 27.46 -3.43 -2.35
C SER A 771 27.18 -4.42 -3.48
N PHE A 772 25.99 -4.32 -4.09
CA PHE A 772 25.68 -5.10 -5.29
C PHE A 772 26.66 -4.79 -6.42
N LEU A 773 26.92 -3.51 -6.66
CA LEU A 773 27.74 -3.03 -7.78
C LEU A 773 29.22 -3.46 -7.69
N ARG A 774 29.72 -3.79 -6.50
CA ARG A 774 31.09 -4.28 -6.30
C ARG A 774 31.18 -5.80 -6.14
N SER A 775 30.05 -6.50 -6.07
CA SER A 775 29.99 -7.95 -5.93
C SER A 775 29.53 -8.61 -7.22
N PRO A 776 29.84 -9.90 -7.46
CA PRO A 776 29.34 -10.62 -8.64
C PRO A 776 27.79 -10.65 -8.76
N CYS A 777 27.06 -10.29 -7.70
CA CYS A 777 25.60 -10.26 -7.68
C CYS A 777 24.98 -9.26 -8.68
N TRP A 778 25.73 -8.27 -9.17
CA TRP A 778 25.21 -7.39 -10.23
C TRP A 778 24.86 -8.16 -11.52
N VAL A 779 25.50 -9.31 -11.76
CA VAL A 779 25.17 -10.19 -12.90
C VAL A 779 23.76 -10.74 -12.79
N GLN A 780 23.32 -11.09 -11.58
CA GLN A 780 21.94 -11.54 -11.33
C GLN A 780 20.94 -10.42 -11.64
N ILE A 781 21.21 -9.21 -11.15
CA ILE A 781 20.38 -8.01 -11.40
C ILE A 781 20.31 -7.71 -12.90
N LYS A 782 21.45 -7.80 -13.61
CA LYS A 782 21.51 -7.65 -15.06
C LYS A 782 20.58 -8.65 -15.75
N CYS A 783 20.65 -9.93 -15.38
CA CYS A 783 19.81 -10.98 -15.99
C CYS A 783 18.32 -10.73 -15.74
N ASP A 784 17.96 -10.28 -14.52
CA ASP A 784 16.58 -9.91 -14.19
C ASP A 784 16.11 -8.74 -15.06
N LEU A 785 16.87 -7.65 -15.13
CA LEU A 785 16.55 -6.48 -15.95
C LEU A 785 16.49 -6.80 -17.44
N ARG A 786 17.28 -7.76 -17.92
CA ARG A 786 17.29 -8.19 -19.32
C ARG A 786 15.93 -8.70 -19.79
N VAL A 787 15.07 -9.23 -18.90
CA VAL A 787 13.70 -9.61 -19.27
C VAL A 787 12.93 -8.44 -19.89
N LEU A 788 13.16 -7.23 -19.40
CA LEU A 788 12.48 -6.03 -19.88
C LEU A 788 12.82 -5.68 -21.34
N GLN A 789 13.95 -6.17 -21.88
CA GLN A 789 14.32 -5.96 -23.29
C GLN A 789 13.30 -6.58 -24.27
N GLN A 790 12.46 -7.49 -23.80
CA GLN A 790 11.45 -8.15 -24.62
C GLN A 790 10.26 -7.24 -24.92
N PHE A 791 10.02 -6.21 -24.12
CA PHE A 791 8.87 -5.31 -24.25
C PHE A 791 9.22 -4.03 -25.02
N SER A 792 8.21 -3.44 -25.66
CA SER A 792 8.34 -2.17 -26.38
C SER A 792 7.86 -1.02 -25.50
N PHE A 793 8.76 -0.10 -25.15
CA PHE A 793 8.46 1.07 -24.34
C PHE A 793 8.53 2.35 -25.18
N THR A 794 7.63 3.29 -24.91
CA THR A 794 7.62 4.66 -25.43
C THR A 794 7.38 5.60 -24.26
N LEU A 795 8.44 5.84 -23.46
CA LEU A 795 8.35 6.62 -22.23
C LEU A 795 8.96 8.01 -22.40
N GLN A 796 8.22 9.06 -22.05
CA GLN A 796 8.73 10.44 -22.16
C GLN A 796 9.88 10.73 -21.18
N GLN A 797 11.05 11.11 -21.70
CA GLN A 797 12.22 11.48 -20.88
C GLN A 797 11.91 12.68 -19.96
N ASP A 798 11.16 13.65 -20.45
CA ASP A 798 10.92 14.92 -19.77
C ASP A 798 9.55 14.98 -19.07
N PHE A 799 8.93 13.82 -18.83
CA PHE A 799 7.58 13.66 -18.24
C PHE A 799 7.41 14.44 -16.93
N GLU A 800 8.40 14.34 -16.03
CA GLU A 800 8.39 14.97 -14.71
C GLU A 800 8.87 16.44 -14.72
N LEU A 801 9.27 16.98 -15.88
CA LEU A 801 9.67 18.38 -16.01
C LEU A 801 8.44 19.30 -16.15
N PRO A 802 8.52 20.57 -15.73
CA PRO A 802 7.44 21.53 -15.94
C PRO A 802 7.16 21.76 -17.43
N ALA A 803 5.91 22.00 -17.81
CA ALA A 803 5.48 22.12 -19.22
C ALA A 803 6.29 23.15 -20.04
N ALA A 804 6.75 24.24 -19.42
CA ALA A 804 7.59 25.25 -20.06
C ALA A 804 8.94 24.72 -20.59
N TYR A 805 9.40 23.57 -20.08
CA TYR A 805 10.68 22.95 -20.44
C TYR A 805 10.50 21.65 -21.26
N ARG A 806 9.26 21.24 -21.58
CA ARG A 806 8.98 19.99 -22.32
C ARG A 806 9.19 20.09 -23.84
N GLN A 807 9.49 21.28 -24.38
CA GLN A 807 9.66 21.54 -25.83
C GLN A 807 10.74 22.58 -26.15
N LEU A 808 11.91 22.50 -25.50
CA LEU A 808 13.06 23.27 -25.98
C LEU A 808 13.72 22.51 -27.14
N ASP A 809 13.25 22.85 -28.34
CA ASP A 809 13.69 22.30 -29.61
C ASP A 809 15.20 22.54 -29.85
N VAL A 810 15.82 21.62 -30.59
CA VAL A 810 17.28 21.43 -30.81
C VAL A 810 18.03 22.68 -31.32
N LEU A 811 17.31 23.69 -31.82
CA LEU A 811 17.84 24.89 -32.45
C LEU A 811 18.63 25.82 -31.51
N SER A 812 18.31 25.88 -30.21
CA SER A 812 19.01 26.76 -29.26
C SER A 812 20.43 26.27 -28.96
N SER A 813 20.62 24.94 -28.83
CA SER A 813 21.91 24.31 -28.51
C SER A 813 22.92 24.39 -29.66
N VAL A 814 22.48 24.31 -30.92
CA VAL A 814 23.36 24.43 -32.09
C VAL A 814 23.81 25.88 -32.27
N ARG A 815 22.90 26.83 -32.04
CA ARG A 815 23.19 28.27 -32.05
C ARG A 815 24.25 28.65 -31.01
N ASP A 816 24.11 28.18 -29.78
CA ASP A 816 25.06 28.46 -28.70
C ASP A 816 26.42 27.78 -28.93
N MET A 817 26.44 26.57 -29.52
CA MET A 817 27.68 25.86 -29.81
C MET A 817 28.47 26.52 -30.95
N LEU A 818 27.80 26.99 -32.02
CA LEU A 818 28.44 27.69 -33.14
C LEU A 818 29.01 29.06 -32.70
N MET A 819 28.32 29.74 -31.78
CA MET A 819 28.77 31.00 -31.18
C MET A 819 29.96 30.81 -30.24
N LYS A 820 29.98 29.74 -29.45
CA LYS A 820 31.03 29.47 -28.45
C LYS A 820 32.34 28.97 -29.06
N HIS A 821 32.29 28.36 -30.25
CA HIS A 821 33.47 27.85 -30.98
C HIS A 821 33.88 28.71 -32.19
N HIS A 822 33.33 29.91 -32.35
CA HIS A 822 33.68 30.87 -33.42
C HIS A 822 33.66 30.28 -34.85
N LEU A 823 32.80 29.30 -35.12
CA LEU A 823 32.73 28.67 -36.44
C LEU A 823 31.95 29.50 -37.46
N PHE A 824 31.22 30.52 -36.99
CA PHE A 824 30.56 31.52 -37.83
C PHE A 824 30.48 32.87 -37.11
N SER A 825 31.03 33.92 -37.72
CA SER A 825 30.66 35.31 -37.45
C SER A 825 29.65 35.73 -38.50
N TRP A 826 28.49 36.26 -38.12
CA TRP A 826 27.55 36.81 -39.10
C TRP A 826 27.17 38.24 -38.73
N ASP A 827 27.71 39.17 -39.52
CA ASP A 827 26.85 40.14 -40.21
C ASP A 827 26.20 39.42 -41.40
N LEU A 828 25.04 38.77 -41.21
CA LEU A 828 23.93 38.76 -42.17
C LEU A 828 22.59 38.75 -41.44
#